data_AF-A0A0G4IK68-F1
#
_entry.id   AF-A0A0G4IK68-F1
#
_cell.length_a   1.000
_cell.length_b   1.000
_cell.length_c   1.000
_cell.angle_alpha   90.00
_cell.angle_beta   90.00
_cell.angle_gamma   90.00
#
_symmetry.space_group_name_H-M   'P 1'
#
loop_
_entity.id
_entity.type
_entity.pdbx_description
1 polymer ?
#
loop_
_entity_poly.entity_id
_entity_poly.type
_entity_poly.pdbx_seq_one_letter_code
_entity_poly.pdbx_strand_id
1 'polypeptide(L)'
;MVYLQILGAAPGSSPSVYLCTRFKRYLFNAGEGIQRFCAMHRVRLVRLADVFLTGLSIRQFGGVPGLFMTLADIDSFDSVTLHGPVHTDAVVAAARSFASNPQHTLQAHVIDAHGREPVAVLNDDEVSVQAIAFSPRRSPRKRIRDIDDADVDLAAAELLSTPNGDAHTPCIVAYIVRLADLPGKFDPAKARGLGLKPGPDFAGLIRGEPATTDDGRVVQPCEVVGPPRPGRSFIIVDCPTVDHVALLGDVARHAPHLAAVVHLTPDDVSATTAYRSWQAGTFPTGVQHLRCSATINLDTSATFAPSNAVHTMLHRVCPEAFPLARPALPDMSPLTHAMARFQFPPNKTTGLLLDDVPSAIPTDAIDKHLAGVDGVGAAIREAHDAQSLATSGESPELTFLGTGAAAPSKYRNSSGIDLMVPGSGRILLDCGEGVLGQIVRAFDDLPGYLRSLRCVWISHKHADHHVGLVSLLRAHRQYADAPLLVVAPVQVRQWVRQFLSVSPDRVHCHLADVTDAPDLSSWLRTHLQITSMTSVPVLHCRDSFGIVLTHERGWKFVYSGDTRPCPALIDAGAGATVLVHEATFDDELADEAVLKRHSTMSEALAAGRAMGAQDTILTHFSQRYAKVPKADGTTRPPCVAFDLMRVRFDRLHVLPSTLVAVDLLLNDNAPKLTM
;
A
#
# COMPACT_ATOMS: atom_id res chain seq x y z
N MET A 1 -26.44 2.70 8.43
CA MET A 1 -26.15 1.28 8.67
C MET A 1 -24.76 1.21 9.27
N VAL A 2 -24.58 0.46 10.37
CA VAL A 2 -23.26 0.26 10.98
C VAL A 2 -22.69 -1.06 10.49
N TYR A 3 -21.44 -1.09 10.03
CA TYR A 3 -20.81 -2.32 9.56
C TYR A 3 -19.28 -2.29 9.74
N LEU A 4 -18.70 -3.46 9.94
CA LEU A 4 -17.27 -3.71 9.77
C LEU A 4 -17.01 -4.11 8.33
N GLN A 5 -15.89 -3.67 7.76
CA GLN A 5 -15.45 -4.01 6.42
C GLN A 5 -14.00 -4.46 6.46
N ILE A 6 -13.73 -5.62 5.87
CA ILE A 6 -12.37 -6.14 5.75
C ILE A 6 -11.67 -5.41 4.61
N LEU A 7 -10.47 -4.88 4.84
CA LEU A 7 -9.68 -4.20 3.81
C LEU A 7 -8.49 -5.08 3.37
N GLY A 8 -7.35 -5.00 4.07
CA GLY A 8 -6.08 -5.58 3.61
C GLY A 8 -5.89 -7.08 3.87
N ALA A 9 -6.59 -7.92 3.12
CA ALA A 9 -6.41 -9.38 3.14
C ALA A 9 -5.75 -9.95 1.86
N ALA A 10 -5.05 -9.11 1.08
CA ALA A 10 -4.48 -9.45 -0.22
C ALA A 10 -2.94 -9.35 -0.26
N PRO A 11 -2.26 -10.07 -1.19
CA PRO A 11 -0.81 -9.96 -1.40
C PRO A 11 -0.34 -8.52 -1.56
N GLY A 12 0.64 -8.12 -0.75
CA GLY A 12 1.16 -6.75 -0.74
C GLY A 12 0.34 -5.75 0.09
N SER A 13 -0.74 -6.18 0.75
CA SER A 13 -1.50 -5.38 1.72
C SER A 13 -1.45 -6.03 3.11
N SER A 14 -1.57 -5.24 4.16
CA SER A 14 -1.56 -5.75 5.54
C SER A 14 -2.98 -5.81 6.15
N PRO A 15 -3.27 -6.81 7.01
CA PRO A 15 -4.56 -6.97 7.68
C PRO A 15 -5.06 -5.68 8.34
N SER A 16 -6.22 -5.23 7.87
CA SER A 16 -6.85 -3.98 8.32
C SER A 16 -8.36 -4.07 8.23
N VAL A 17 -9.04 -3.37 9.14
CA VAL A 17 -10.50 -3.41 9.30
C VAL A 17 -11.05 -2.01 9.43
N TYR A 18 -12.10 -1.72 8.68
CA TYR A 18 -12.74 -0.42 8.64
C TYR A 18 -14.14 -0.49 9.26
N LEU A 19 -14.38 0.30 10.30
CA LEU A 19 -15.69 0.43 10.92
C LEU A 19 -16.39 1.67 10.37
N CYS A 20 -17.54 1.44 9.72
CA CYS A 20 -18.42 2.48 9.23
C CYS A 20 -19.60 2.66 10.18
N THR A 21 -19.73 3.83 10.78
CA THR A 21 -20.89 4.21 11.60
C THR A 21 -21.77 5.25 10.89
N ARG A 22 -22.69 5.93 11.58
CA ARG A 22 -23.56 6.92 10.96
C ARG A 22 -22.80 8.21 10.65
N PHE A 23 -21.95 8.69 11.55
CA PHE A 23 -21.28 9.98 11.42
C PHE A 23 -19.77 9.89 11.34
N LYS A 24 -19.14 8.87 11.94
CA LYS A 24 -17.69 8.70 11.99
C LYS A 24 -17.22 7.41 11.33
N ARG A 25 -15.92 7.35 11.09
CA ARG A 25 -15.21 6.18 10.56
C ARG A 25 -14.02 5.88 11.44
N TYR A 26 -13.71 4.61 11.59
CA TYR A 26 -12.60 4.12 12.39
C TYR A 26 -11.83 3.07 11.60
N LEU A 27 -10.51 3.05 11.75
CA LEU A 27 -9.64 2.10 11.07
C LEU A 27 -8.83 1.33 12.11
N PHE A 28 -8.76 0.02 11.98
CA PHE A 28 -7.89 -0.85 12.78
C PHE A 28 -6.75 -1.32 11.89
N ASN A 29 -5.53 -0.93 12.25
CA ASN A 29 -4.30 -1.01 11.46
C ASN A 29 -4.34 -0.26 10.12
N ALA A 30 -3.20 0.34 9.77
CA ALA A 30 -2.92 1.05 8.53
C ALA A 30 -1.56 0.63 7.98
N GLY A 31 -1.46 -0.61 7.51
CA GLY A 31 -0.26 -1.10 6.85
C GLY A 31 -0.12 -0.58 5.42
N GLU A 32 0.99 -0.95 4.78
CA GLU A 32 1.31 -0.52 3.43
C GLU A 32 0.22 -0.92 2.42
N GLY A 33 -0.03 -0.05 1.43
CA GLY A 33 -0.99 -0.23 0.36
C GLY A 33 -2.41 0.22 0.70
N ILE A 34 -2.67 0.63 1.95
CA ILE A 34 -4.03 0.95 2.43
C ILE A 34 -4.67 2.12 1.67
N GLN A 35 -3.90 3.15 1.30
CA GLN A 35 -4.44 4.28 0.54
C GLN A 35 -4.86 3.87 -0.87
N ARG A 36 -4.01 3.10 -1.57
CA ARG A 36 -4.31 2.57 -2.91
C ARG A 36 -5.52 1.64 -2.85
N PHE A 37 -5.56 0.75 -1.87
CA PHE A 37 -6.67 -0.18 -1.66
C PHE A 37 -8.00 0.58 -1.50
N CYS A 38 -8.03 1.59 -0.63
CA CYS A 38 -9.21 2.41 -0.43
C CYS A 38 -9.65 3.13 -1.71
N ALA A 39 -8.70 3.72 -2.45
CA ALA A 39 -8.99 4.40 -3.71
C ALA A 39 -9.55 3.44 -4.78
N MET A 40 -8.96 2.25 -4.93
CA MET A 40 -9.39 1.22 -5.89
C MET A 40 -10.81 0.72 -5.64
N HIS A 41 -11.14 0.46 -4.37
CA HIS A 41 -12.40 -0.13 -3.97
C HIS A 41 -13.43 0.91 -3.49
N ARG A 42 -13.18 2.20 -3.74
CA ARG A 42 -14.07 3.32 -3.41
C ARG A 42 -14.45 3.37 -1.92
N VAL A 43 -13.54 2.94 -1.05
CA VAL A 43 -13.69 3.07 0.40
C VAL A 43 -13.45 4.52 0.76
N ARG A 44 -14.49 5.21 1.23
CA ARG A 44 -14.43 6.64 1.54
C ARG A 44 -13.69 6.87 2.86
N LEU A 45 -12.62 7.64 2.84
CA LEU A 45 -11.87 8.01 4.06
C LEU A 45 -12.40 9.29 4.73
N VAL A 46 -13.36 9.98 4.11
CA VAL A 46 -14.04 11.15 4.69
C VAL A 46 -14.65 10.77 6.05
N ARG A 47 -14.39 11.61 7.07
CA ARG A 47 -14.77 11.42 8.49
C ARG A 47 -14.03 10.29 9.23
N LEU A 48 -12.88 9.84 8.72
CA LEU A 48 -11.95 9.03 9.51
C LEU A 48 -11.34 9.90 10.61
N ALA A 49 -11.67 9.56 11.86
CA ALA A 49 -11.25 10.32 13.03
C ALA A 49 -10.15 9.60 13.81
N ASP A 50 -10.23 8.27 13.92
CA ASP A 50 -9.36 7.48 14.78
C ASP A 50 -8.84 6.22 14.07
N VAL A 51 -7.55 5.96 14.25
CA VAL A 51 -6.85 4.77 13.77
C VAL A 51 -6.29 4.02 14.97
N PHE A 52 -6.63 2.73 15.11
CA PHE A 52 -6.24 1.89 16.24
C PHE A 52 -5.22 0.84 15.79
N LEU A 53 -3.98 0.95 16.27
CA LEU A 53 -2.90 0.02 16.00
C LEU A 53 -2.91 -1.14 16.99
N THR A 54 -2.92 -2.37 16.49
CA THR A 54 -2.82 -3.58 17.33
C THR A 54 -1.39 -3.91 17.74
N GLY A 55 -0.40 -3.20 17.21
CA GLY A 55 1.02 -3.36 17.50
C GLY A 55 1.85 -2.40 16.66
N LEU A 56 3.17 -2.42 16.84
CA LEU A 56 4.12 -1.54 16.11
C LEU A 56 5.01 -2.30 15.13
N SER A 57 4.57 -3.42 14.55
CA SER A 57 5.24 -3.93 13.34
C SER A 57 4.83 -3.08 12.14
N ILE A 58 5.71 -2.98 11.15
CA ILE A 58 5.51 -2.26 9.89
C ILE A 58 4.22 -2.74 9.19
N ARG A 59 3.77 -3.98 9.44
CA ARG A 59 2.47 -4.47 8.96
C ARG A 59 1.28 -3.67 9.50
N GLN A 60 1.36 -3.14 10.72
CA GLN A 60 0.26 -2.41 11.35
C GLN A 60 0.27 -0.92 11.03
N PHE A 61 1.44 -0.29 10.82
CA PHE A 61 1.53 1.17 10.67
C PHE A 61 2.31 1.67 9.45
N GLY A 62 2.86 0.77 8.62
CA GLY A 62 3.70 1.14 7.47
C GLY A 62 3.03 2.07 6.45
N GLY A 63 1.69 2.04 6.36
CA GLY A 63 0.90 2.90 5.47
C GLY A 63 0.41 4.20 6.12
N VAL A 64 0.72 4.47 7.39
CA VAL A 64 0.31 5.71 8.07
C VAL A 64 0.77 6.98 7.35
N PRO A 65 2.02 7.09 6.83
CA PRO A 65 2.43 8.28 6.08
C PRO A 65 1.54 8.55 4.86
N GLY A 66 1.32 7.54 4.01
CA GLY A 66 0.48 7.66 2.81
C GLY A 66 -0.99 7.93 3.15
N LEU A 67 -1.52 7.26 4.18
CA LEU A 67 -2.88 7.52 4.69
C LEU A 67 -3.04 8.97 5.14
N PHE A 68 -2.10 9.52 5.91
CA PHE A 68 -2.19 10.89 6.40
C PHE A 68 -2.12 11.91 5.25
N MET A 69 -1.26 11.69 4.25
CA MET A 69 -1.22 12.54 3.06
C MET A 69 -2.55 12.49 2.29
N THR A 70 -3.13 11.30 2.12
CA THR A 70 -4.46 11.16 1.48
C THR A 70 -5.55 11.88 2.25
N LEU A 71 -5.53 11.83 3.59
CA LEU A 71 -6.49 12.54 4.43
C LEU A 71 -6.30 14.06 4.33
N ALA A 72 -5.05 14.52 4.29
CA ALA A 72 -4.70 15.94 4.16
C ALA A 72 -5.15 16.56 2.83
N ASP A 73 -5.40 15.75 1.79
CA ASP A 73 -5.98 16.20 0.52
C ASP A 73 -7.52 16.31 0.56
N ILE A 74 -8.17 15.92 1.66
CA ILE A 74 -9.63 16.03 1.82
C ILE A 74 -9.95 17.39 2.47
N ASP A 75 -10.64 18.27 1.74
CA ASP A 75 -10.99 19.64 2.19
C ASP A 75 -11.64 19.71 3.59
N SER A 76 -12.43 18.70 3.97
CA SER A 76 -13.12 18.65 5.27
C SER A 76 -12.30 18.03 6.41
N PHE A 77 -11.06 17.63 6.15
CA PHE A 77 -10.20 16.99 7.14
C PHE A 77 -9.57 18.02 8.07
N ASP A 78 -9.43 17.66 9.35
CA ASP A 78 -8.82 18.52 10.38
C ASP A 78 -7.72 17.72 11.10
N SER A 79 -8.12 16.63 11.75
CA SER A 79 -7.18 15.78 12.48
C SER A 79 -7.55 14.31 12.44
N VAL A 80 -6.55 13.46 12.63
CA VAL A 80 -6.72 12.03 12.90
C VAL A 80 -5.86 11.64 14.10
N THR A 81 -6.41 10.80 14.99
CA THR A 81 -5.70 10.28 16.16
C THR A 81 -5.25 8.84 15.93
N LEU A 82 -3.96 8.59 16.15
CA LEU A 82 -3.37 7.25 16.15
C LEU A 82 -3.32 6.73 17.58
N HIS A 83 -4.12 5.72 17.87
CA HIS A 83 -4.14 5.00 19.14
C HIS A 83 -3.29 3.74 19.03
N GLY A 84 -2.43 3.48 19.99
CA GLY A 84 -1.59 2.29 19.95
C GLY A 84 -0.75 2.12 21.20
N PRO A 85 0.08 1.07 21.28
CA PRO A 85 0.92 0.81 22.44
C PRO A 85 2.00 1.90 22.63
N VAL A 86 2.76 1.78 23.72
CA VAL A 86 3.95 2.62 23.99
C VAL A 86 4.83 2.75 22.75
N HIS A 87 5.27 3.99 22.45
CA HIS A 87 6.00 4.43 21.24
C HIS A 87 5.15 4.80 20.00
N THR A 88 3.83 4.84 20.13
CA THR A 88 2.94 5.33 19.06
C THR A 88 3.18 6.82 18.72
N ASP A 89 3.57 7.63 19.69
CA ASP A 89 4.02 9.01 19.51
C ASP A 89 5.25 9.13 18.61
N ALA A 90 6.20 8.19 18.73
CA ALA A 90 7.37 8.13 17.88
C ALA A 90 7.02 7.70 16.44
N VAL A 91 6.01 6.85 16.23
CA VAL A 91 5.46 6.57 14.90
C VAL A 91 4.92 7.85 14.25
N VAL A 92 4.14 8.63 14.99
CA VAL A 92 3.60 9.91 14.51
C VAL A 92 4.71 10.90 14.18
N ALA A 93 5.73 11.01 15.03
CA ALA A 93 6.89 11.86 14.76
C ALA A 93 7.62 11.44 13.47
N ALA A 94 7.84 10.14 13.27
CA ALA A 94 8.47 9.61 12.07
C ALA A 94 7.61 9.84 10.82
N ALA A 95 6.29 9.65 10.88
CA ALA A 95 5.40 9.91 9.75
C ALA A 95 5.36 11.41 9.36
N ARG A 96 5.37 12.31 10.34
CA ARG A 96 5.36 13.77 10.12
C ARG A 96 6.60 14.30 9.41
N SER A 97 7.73 13.60 9.47
CA SER A 97 8.98 14.07 8.86
C SER A 97 8.92 14.27 7.33
N PHE A 98 7.99 13.58 6.64
CA PHE A 98 7.76 13.74 5.19
C PHE A 98 6.29 14.00 4.83
N ALA A 99 5.36 13.82 5.77
CA ALA A 99 3.94 14.09 5.56
C ALA A 99 3.44 15.33 6.32
N SER A 100 4.32 16.26 6.75
CA SER A 100 3.91 17.44 7.52
C SER A 100 2.98 18.36 6.73
N ASN A 101 1.82 18.68 7.31
CA ASN A 101 0.92 19.70 6.82
C ASN A 101 0.59 20.68 7.97
N PRO A 102 0.79 22.00 7.81
CA PRO A 102 0.51 22.97 8.87
C PRO A 102 -0.99 23.15 9.18
N GLN A 103 -1.88 22.74 8.29
CA GLN A 103 -3.34 22.85 8.44
C GLN A 103 -3.98 21.62 9.09
N HIS A 104 -3.31 20.46 9.06
CA HIS A 104 -3.89 19.20 9.53
C HIS A 104 -3.02 18.52 10.58
N THR A 105 -3.66 17.84 11.53
CA THR A 105 -2.95 17.27 12.68
C THR A 105 -3.04 15.73 12.74
N LEU A 106 -1.89 15.05 12.67
CA LEU A 106 -1.76 13.63 13.04
C LEU A 106 -1.40 13.51 14.51
N GLN A 107 -2.31 13.07 15.38
CA GLN A 107 -2.08 12.98 16.83
C GLN A 107 -1.73 11.55 17.27
N ALA A 108 -1.12 11.41 18.45
CA ALA A 108 -0.87 10.12 19.08
C ALA A 108 -1.59 10.03 20.43
N HIS A 109 -2.26 8.90 20.67
CA HIS A 109 -2.73 8.49 21.99
C HIS A 109 -2.05 7.18 22.37
N VAL A 110 -1.10 7.28 23.30
CA VAL A 110 -0.32 6.13 23.79
C VAL A 110 -1.11 5.37 24.84
N ILE A 111 -1.31 4.07 24.62
CA ILE A 111 -1.94 3.13 25.54
C ILE A 111 -0.85 2.56 26.44
N ASP A 112 -0.61 3.23 27.57
CA ASP A 112 0.36 2.84 28.60
C ASP A 112 -0.35 2.12 29.76
N ALA A 113 -0.88 0.93 29.48
CA ALA A 113 -1.58 0.12 30.47
C ALA A 113 -1.10 -1.33 30.40
N HIS A 114 -0.46 -1.81 31.46
CA HIS A 114 0.02 -3.18 31.55
C HIS A 114 -0.89 -4.01 32.45
N GLY A 115 -1.68 -4.90 31.85
CA GLY A 115 -2.60 -5.76 32.60
C GLY A 115 -3.56 -6.52 31.69
N ARG A 116 -4.29 -7.47 32.27
CA ARG A 116 -5.39 -8.17 31.59
C ARG A 116 -6.72 -7.41 31.67
N GLU A 117 -6.74 -6.26 32.34
CA GLU A 117 -7.94 -5.43 32.49
C GLU A 117 -7.96 -4.33 31.41
N PRO A 118 -9.13 -4.07 30.81
CA PRO A 118 -9.27 -3.08 29.74
C PRO A 118 -9.18 -1.65 30.26
N VAL A 119 -8.53 -0.77 29.49
CA VAL A 119 -8.53 0.68 29.68
C VAL A 119 -9.40 1.37 28.64
N ALA A 120 -10.11 2.42 29.03
CA ALA A 120 -10.90 3.22 28.09
C ALA A 120 -9.96 4.04 27.19
N VAL A 121 -10.15 3.96 25.87
CA VAL A 121 -9.33 4.66 24.87
C VAL A 121 -10.12 5.75 24.16
N LEU A 122 -11.37 5.46 23.82
CA LEU A 122 -12.29 6.38 23.16
C LEU A 122 -13.70 6.14 23.70
N ASN A 123 -14.47 7.19 23.91
CA ASN A 123 -15.89 7.11 24.20
C ASN A 123 -16.61 8.30 23.58
N ASP A 124 -17.37 8.05 22.52
CA ASP A 124 -18.17 9.05 21.83
C ASP A 124 -19.62 8.60 21.64
N ASP A 125 -20.40 9.40 20.91
CA ASP A 125 -21.84 9.18 20.71
C ASP A 125 -22.17 7.93 19.88
N GLU A 126 -21.19 7.34 19.17
CA GLU A 126 -21.40 6.18 18.28
C GLU A 126 -20.71 4.92 18.79
N VAL A 127 -19.55 5.04 19.41
CA VAL A 127 -18.74 3.91 19.90
C VAL A 127 -18.03 4.22 21.21
N SER A 128 -17.86 3.17 22.02
CA SER A 128 -16.86 3.15 23.10
C SER A 128 -15.81 2.08 22.79
N VAL A 129 -14.54 2.46 22.82
CA VAL A 129 -13.39 1.60 22.57
C VAL A 129 -12.59 1.44 23.85
N GLN A 130 -12.37 0.20 24.24
CA GLN A 130 -11.44 -0.18 25.30
C GLN A 130 -10.27 -0.97 24.71
N ALA A 131 -9.11 -0.90 25.34
CA ALA A 131 -7.91 -1.62 24.91
C ALA A 131 -7.36 -2.47 26.05
N ILE A 132 -6.85 -3.65 25.70
CA ILE A 132 -6.05 -4.51 26.57
C ILE A 132 -4.69 -4.66 25.91
N ALA A 133 -3.63 -4.15 26.55
CA ALA A 133 -2.28 -4.27 26.04
C ALA A 133 -1.53 -5.43 26.70
N PHE A 134 -1.04 -6.34 25.88
CA PHE A 134 -0.31 -7.52 26.29
C PHE A 134 1.18 -7.29 26.07
N SER A 135 1.92 -7.13 27.16
CA SER A 135 3.38 -7.11 27.14
C SER A 135 3.92 -8.32 27.90
N PRO A 136 4.99 -8.96 27.42
CA PRO A 136 5.70 -9.96 28.20
C PRO A 136 6.36 -9.30 29.40
N ARG A 137 6.59 -10.07 30.48
CA ARG A 137 7.33 -9.56 31.64
C ARG A 137 8.73 -9.10 31.21
N ARG A 138 9.09 -7.84 31.54
CA ARG A 138 10.42 -7.26 31.28
C ARG A 138 11.53 -8.18 31.78
N SER A 139 12.35 -8.71 30.89
CA SER A 139 13.72 -9.13 31.23
C SER A 139 14.63 -7.88 31.32
N PRO A 140 15.65 -7.88 32.20
CA PRO A 140 16.58 -6.75 32.30
C PRO A 140 17.30 -6.54 30.97
N ARG A 141 17.42 -5.28 30.52
CA ARG A 141 18.28 -4.90 29.39
C ARG A 141 19.71 -5.36 29.67
N LYS A 142 20.18 -6.43 29.02
CA LYS A 142 21.62 -6.65 28.85
C LYS A 142 22.09 -5.78 27.69
N ARG A 143 23.13 -4.98 27.91
CA ARG A 143 23.88 -4.39 26.79
C ARG A 143 24.44 -5.55 25.99
N ILE A 144 23.98 -5.71 24.75
CA ILE A 144 24.55 -6.64 23.80
C ILE A 144 25.65 -5.87 23.06
N ARG A 145 26.82 -6.50 22.94
CA ARG A 145 27.99 -5.94 22.25
C ARG A 145 27.67 -5.77 20.77
N ASP A 146 28.18 -4.69 20.20
CA ASP A 146 28.19 -4.41 18.77
C ASP A 146 28.75 -5.64 18.02
N ILE A 147 28.08 -6.05 16.95
CA ILE A 147 28.60 -7.06 16.03
C ILE A 147 29.53 -6.32 15.08
N ASP A 148 30.83 -6.44 15.33
CA ASP A 148 31.87 -6.03 14.39
C ASP A 148 31.93 -7.05 13.24
N ASP A 149 31.09 -6.85 12.23
CA ASP A 149 31.34 -7.35 10.88
C ASP A 149 31.32 -6.13 9.95
N ALA A 150 32.35 -5.29 10.08
CA ALA A 150 32.62 -4.24 9.11
C ALA A 150 33.10 -4.92 7.82
N ASP A 151 32.24 -5.00 6.82
CA ASP A 151 32.66 -5.30 5.45
C ASP A 151 33.61 -4.19 5.01
N VAL A 152 34.89 -4.52 4.81
CA VAL A 152 35.98 -3.54 4.60
C VAL A 152 35.72 -2.69 3.34
N ASP A 153 34.96 -3.24 2.38
CA ASP A 153 34.56 -2.59 1.13
C ASP A 153 33.35 -1.64 1.26
N LEU A 154 32.70 -1.56 2.44
CA LEU A 154 31.54 -0.70 2.71
C LEU A 154 31.80 0.32 3.85
N ALA A 155 33.05 0.76 4.03
CA ALA A 155 33.42 1.71 5.09
C ALA A 155 32.63 3.04 5.07
N ALA A 156 32.11 3.46 3.90
CA ALA A 156 31.25 4.64 3.76
C ALA A 156 29.78 4.40 4.16
N ALA A 157 29.36 3.15 4.35
CA ALA A 157 27.99 2.78 4.68
C ALA A 157 27.86 2.39 6.15
N GLU A 158 26.84 2.94 6.82
CA GLU A 158 26.52 2.58 8.21
C GLU A 158 25.71 1.29 8.25
N LEU A 159 26.16 0.30 9.04
CA LEU A 159 25.38 -0.91 9.28
C LEU A 159 24.19 -0.62 10.21
N LEU A 160 22.99 -0.66 9.66
CA LEU A 160 21.75 -0.66 10.42
C LEU A 160 21.29 -2.10 10.64
N SER A 161 21.47 -2.60 11.86
CA SER A 161 20.92 -3.88 12.30
C SER A 161 20.06 -3.69 13.55
N THR A 162 18.86 -4.27 13.56
CA THR A 162 18.11 -4.43 14.81
C THR A 162 18.77 -5.56 15.62
N PRO A 163 18.96 -5.42 16.95
CA PRO A 163 19.75 -6.36 17.74
C PRO A 163 19.38 -7.84 17.55
N ASN A 164 20.39 -8.70 17.39
CA ASN A 164 20.21 -10.14 17.18
C ASN A 164 19.86 -10.96 18.44
N GLY A 165 19.83 -10.36 19.64
CA GLY A 165 19.59 -11.10 20.90
C GLY A 165 18.24 -10.79 21.54
N ASP A 166 17.53 -11.86 21.93
CA ASP A 166 16.30 -11.90 22.73
C ASP A 166 15.35 -10.73 22.50
N ALA A 167 14.73 -10.70 21.31
CA ALA A 167 13.62 -9.80 21.04
C ALA A 167 12.57 -9.97 22.15
N HIS A 168 12.35 -8.93 22.96
CA HIS A 168 11.14 -8.87 23.76
C HIS A 168 9.97 -9.13 22.83
N THR A 169 9.20 -10.19 23.09
CA THR A 169 7.93 -10.44 22.42
C THR A 169 7.15 -9.10 22.40
N PRO A 170 6.82 -8.55 21.22
CA PRO A 170 6.35 -7.17 21.13
C PRO A 170 5.04 -6.96 21.89
N CYS A 171 4.80 -5.73 22.34
CA CYS A 171 3.50 -5.38 22.90
C CYS A 171 2.44 -5.46 21.80
N ILE A 172 1.36 -6.18 22.06
CA ILE A 172 0.17 -6.22 21.21
C ILE A 172 -1.03 -5.65 21.94
N VAL A 173 -2.01 -5.13 21.22
CA VAL A 173 -3.21 -4.52 21.78
C VAL A 173 -4.44 -5.19 21.17
N ALA A 174 -5.32 -5.73 22.02
CA ALA A 174 -6.66 -6.09 21.61
C ALA A 174 -7.62 -4.94 21.90
N TYR A 175 -8.56 -4.70 20.99
CA TYR A 175 -9.58 -3.67 21.15
C TYR A 175 -10.95 -4.30 21.36
N ILE A 176 -11.68 -3.80 22.35
CA ILE A 176 -13.07 -4.14 22.62
C ILE A 176 -13.90 -2.93 22.24
N VAL A 177 -14.76 -3.09 21.24
CA VAL A 177 -15.57 -2.00 20.71
C VAL A 177 -17.02 -2.30 21.00
N ARG A 178 -17.69 -1.37 21.68
CA ARG A 178 -19.13 -1.40 21.89
C ARG A 178 -19.79 -0.29 21.10
N LEU A 179 -20.79 -0.66 20.31
CA LEU A 179 -21.61 0.28 19.56
C LEU A 179 -22.60 0.98 20.50
N ALA A 180 -23.01 2.20 20.16
CA ALA A 180 -24.05 2.92 20.88
C ALA A 180 -25.34 2.10 20.98
N ASP A 181 -26.05 2.30 22.09
CA ASP A 181 -27.35 1.67 22.31
C ASP A 181 -28.35 2.16 21.25
N LEU A 182 -29.16 1.25 20.74
CA LEU A 182 -30.18 1.59 19.77
C LEU A 182 -31.42 2.10 20.50
N PRO A 183 -32.16 3.06 19.90
CA PRO A 183 -33.49 3.40 20.37
C PRO A 183 -34.35 2.14 20.50
N GLY A 184 -35.26 2.18 21.47
CA GLY A 184 -36.25 1.13 21.65
C GLY A 184 -37.10 0.95 20.41
N LYS A 185 -37.78 -0.21 20.32
CA LYS A 185 -38.67 -0.46 19.20
C LYS A 185 -39.86 0.51 19.29
N PHE A 186 -40.04 1.33 18.26
CA PHE A 186 -41.21 2.18 18.12
C PHE A 186 -42.43 1.34 17.74
N ASP A 187 -43.56 1.60 18.41
CA ASP A 187 -44.84 0.97 18.14
C ASP A 187 -45.74 1.95 17.34
N PRO A 188 -45.76 1.84 16.00
CA PRO A 188 -46.56 2.72 15.17
C PRO A 188 -48.06 2.48 15.35
N ALA A 189 -48.49 1.28 15.76
CA ALA A 189 -49.91 1.01 15.98
C ALA A 189 -50.39 1.74 17.25
N LYS A 190 -49.59 1.68 18.32
CA LYS A 190 -49.85 2.41 19.55
C LYS A 190 -49.82 3.93 19.34
N ALA A 191 -48.85 4.44 18.59
CA ALA A 191 -48.78 5.87 18.28
C ALA A 191 -50.00 6.37 17.48
N ARG A 192 -50.45 5.61 16.47
CA ARG A 192 -51.72 5.92 15.76
C ARG A 192 -52.93 5.85 16.68
N GLY A 193 -52.97 4.85 17.56
CA GLY A 193 -54.05 4.70 18.55
C GLY A 193 -54.13 5.86 19.55
N LEU A 194 -53.04 6.61 19.74
CA LEU A 194 -53.00 7.82 20.54
C LEU A 194 -53.35 9.09 19.76
N GLY A 195 -53.68 9.00 18.47
CA GLY A 195 -54.08 10.16 17.65
C GLY A 195 -52.93 10.88 16.94
N LEU A 196 -51.72 10.31 16.92
CA LEU A 196 -50.56 10.90 16.27
C LEU A 196 -50.45 10.50 14.79
N LYS A 197 -49.90 11.39 13.96
CA LYS A 197 -49.79 11.18 12.52
C LYS A 197 -48.41 10.68 12.12
N PRO A 198 -48.31 9.74 11.16
CA PRO A 198 -47.01 9.39 10.58
C PRO A 198 -46.31 10.60 9.99
N GLY A 199 -44.98 10.67 10.14
CA GLY A 199 -44.17 11.79 9.66
C GLY A 199 -43.49 12.52 10.83
N PRO A 200 -43.67 13.85 10.99
CA PRO A 200 -42.99 14.64 12.01
C PRO A 200 -43.18 14.10 13.44
N ASP A 201 -44.41 13.75 13.83
CA ASP A 201 -44.71 13.28 15.19
C ASP A 201 -43.96 11.99 15.52
N PHE A 202 -43.98 11.02 14.59
CA PHE A 202 -43.32 9.73 14.77
C PHE A 202 -41.80 9.91 14.79
N ALA A 203 -41.27 10.77 13.92
CA ALA A 203 -39.84 11.06 13.87
C ALA A 203 -39.36 11.75 15.16
N GLY A 204 -40.14 12.70 15.69
CA GLY A 204 -39.88 13.35 16.97
C GLY A 204 -39.84 12.35 18.12
N LEU A 205 -40.87 11.50 18.24
CA LEU A 205 -40.93 10.47 19.30
C LEU A 205 -39.78 9.47 19.23
N ILE A 206 -39.37 9.06 18.02
CA ILE A 206 -38.20 8.21 17.84
C ILE A 206 -36.89 8.92 18.25
N ARG A 207 -36.82 10.24 18.11
CA ARG A 207 -35.69 11.07 18.59
C ARG A 207 -35.77 11.38 20.09
N GLY A 208 -36.81 10.96 20.79
CA GLY A 208 -37.01 11.27 22.21
C GLY A 208 -37.69 12.63 22.45
N GLU A 209 -38.26 13.24 21.41
CA GLU A 209 -39.05 14.47 21.51
C GLU A 209 -40.54 14.11 21.75
N PRO A 210 -41.24 14.77 22.69
CA PRO A 210 -42.68 14.59 22.86
C PRO A 210 -43.44 15.06 21.61
N ALA A 211 -44.59 14.44 21.33
CA ALA A 211 -45.49 14.86 20.26
C ALA A 211 -46.85 15.27 20.83
N THR A 212 -47.48 16.29 20.23
CA THR A 212 -48.81 16.75 20.66
C THR A 212 -49.84 16.32 19.64
N THR A 213 -50.90 15.68 20.10
CA THR A 213 -52.03 15.23 19.29
C THR A 213 -52.95 16.40 18.94
N ASP A 214 -53.84 16.21 17.95
CA ASP A 214 -54.78 17.27 17.51
C ASP A 214 -55.72 17.74 18.63
N ASP A 215 -55.98 16.90 19.65
CA ASP A 215 -56.79 17.22 20.84
C ASP A 215 -55.97 17.83 22.00
N GLY A 216 -54.68 18.13 21.78
CA GLY A 216 -53.82 18.82 22.73
C GLY A 216 -53.12 17.92 23.75
N ARG A 217 -53.25 16.59 23.68
CA ARG A 217 -52.53 15.67 24.54
C ARG A 217 -51.05 15.59 24.12
N VAL A 218 -50.16 15.76 25.09
CA VAL A 218 -48.73 15.51 24.91
C VAL A 218 -48.45 14.02 25.15
N VAL A 219 -48.01 13.32 24.11
CA VAL A 219 -47.56 11.93 24.16
C VAL A 219 -46.05 11.91 24.36
N GLN A 220 -45.60 11.20 25.39
CA GLN A 220 -44.18 11.03 25.70
C GLN A 220 -43.57 9.88 24.88
N PRO A 221 -42.28 9.95 24.48
CA PRO A 221 -41.61 8.88 23.76
C PRO A 221 -41.73 7.51 24.44
N CYS A 222 -41.61 7.45 25.76
CA CYS A 222 -41.70 6.20 26.53
C CYS A 222 -43.08 5.52 26.45
N GLU A 223 -44.14 6.23 26.04
CA GLU A 223 -45.46 5.63 25.84
C GLU A 223 -45.50 4.77 24.57
N VAL A 224 -44.66 5.05 23.56
CA VAL A 224 -44.73 4.43 22.22
C VAL A 224 -43.40 3.87 21.73
N VAL A 225 -42.31 4.14 22.44
CA VAL A 225 -40.97 3.59 22.21
C VAL A 225 -40.62 2.71 23.40
N GLY A 226 -40.26 1.45 23.13
CA GLY A 226 -39.80 0.52 24.17
C GLY A 226 -38.47 0.97 24.84
N PRO A 227 -37.95 0.20 25.81
CA PRO A 227 -36.66 0.49 26.41
C PRO A 227 -35.53 0.48 25.36
N PRO A 228 -34.45 1.26 25.57
CA PRO A 228 -33.25 1.20 24.74
C PRO A 228 -32.73 -0.23 24.62
N ARG A 229 -32.23 -0.57 23.43
CA ARG A 229 -31.67 -1.89 23.15
C ARG A 229 -30.14 -1.78 23.24
N PRO A 230 -29.48 -2.60 24.08
CA PRO A 230 -28.03 -2.56 24.21
C PRO A 230 -27.33 -2.69 22.87
N GLY A 231 -26.37 -1.82 22.63
CA GLY A 231 -25.51 -1.89 21.47
C GLY A 231 -24.70 -3.18 21.47
N ARG A 232 -24.45 -3.72 20.28
CA ARG A 232 -23.61 -4.92 20.11
C ARG A 232 -22.14 -4.55 20.30
N SER A 233 -21.34 -5.53 20.69
CA SER A 233 -19.89 -5.38 20.75
C SER A 233 -19.17 -6.31 19.77
N PHE A 234 -17.93 -5.95 19.45
CA PHE A 234 -17.00 -6.81 18.74
C PHE A 234 -15.58 -6.63 19.30
N ILE A 235 -14.74 -7.64 19.07
CA ILE A 235 -13.33 -7.63 19.50
C ILE A 235 -12.43 -7.65 18.27
N ILE A 236 -11.35 -6.87 18.30
CA ILE A 236 -10.23 -6.97 17.37
C ILE A 236 -9.07 -7.60 18.12
N VAL A 237 -8.53 -8.70 17.59
CA VAL A 237 -7.37 -9.40 18.17
C VAL A 237 -6.29 -9.62 17.11
N ASP A 238 -5.03 -9.44 17.49
CA ASP A 238 -3.85 -9.68 16.66
C ASP A 238 -2.85 -10.50 17.48
N CYS A 239 -2.47 -11.66 16.97
CA CYS A 239 -1.55 -12.59 17.63
C CYS A 239 -0.38 -12.91 16.69
N PRO A 240 0.68 -12.09 16.65
CA PRO A 240 1.67 -12.17 15.59
C PRO A 240 2.61 -13.38 15.71
N THR A 241 2.72 -14.01 16.89
CA THR A 241 3.51 -15.25 17.09
C THR A 241 2.79 -16.20 18.04
N VAL A 242 3.22 -17.47 18.06
CA VAL A 242 2.70 -18.51 18.97
C VAL A 242 2.88 -18.11 20.45
N ASP A 243 3.95 -17.40 20.79
CA ASP A 243 4.22 -16.96 22.17
C ASP A 243 3.17 -15.98 22.69
N HIS A 244 2.52 -15.22 21.81
CA HIS A 244 1.49 -14.27 22.20
C HIS A 244 0.18 -14.96 22.61
N VAL A 245 -0.07 -16.21 22.17
CA VAL A 245 -1.31 -16.93 22.46
C VAL A 245 -1.53 -17.05 23.97
N ALA A 246 -0.47 -17.31 24.73
CA ALA A 246 -0.53 -17.44 26.19
C ALA A 246 -0.85 -16.12 26.90
N LEU A 247 -0.64 -14.98 26.24
CA LEU A 247 -0.88 -13.66 26.82
C LEU A 247 -2.34 -13.23 26.74
N LEU A 248 -3.05 -13.63 25.67
CA LEU A 248 -4.40 -13.16 25.33
C LEU A 248 -5.41 -13.38 26.46
N GLY A 249 -5.35 -14.52 27.16
CA GLY A 249 -6.30 -14.84 28.23
C GLY A 249 -7.76 -14.83 27.77
N ASP A 250 -8.70 -14.59 28.69
CA ASP A 250 -10.12 -14.49 28.37
C ASP A 250 -10.49 -13.03 28.09
N VAL A 251 -10.33 -12.59 26.83
CA VAL A 251 -10.73 -11.24 26.40
C VAL A 251 -12.26 -11.09 26.27
N ALA A 252 -12.99 -12.20 26.08
CA ALA A 252 -14.42 -12.17 25.78
C ALA A 252 -15.26 -11.73 26.99
N ARG A 253 -14.81 -12.03 28.22
CA ARG A 253 -15.48 -11.60 29.46
C ARG A 253 -15.73 -10.09 29.56
N HIS A 254 -14.95 -9.28 28.84
CA HIS A 254 -15.02 -7.83 28.87
C HIS A 254 -15.95 -7.25 27.78
N ALA A 255 -16.50 -8.08 26.90
CA ALA A 255 -17.34 -7.65 25.78
C ALA A 255 -18.80 -8.11 25.94
N PRO A 256 -19.66 -7.36 26.67
CA PRO A 256 -21.07 -7.70 26.77
C PRO A 256 -21.75 -7.60 25.41
N HIS A 257 -22.72 -8.48 25.14
CA HIS A 257 -23.45 -8.54 23.87
C HIS A 257 -22.56 -8.74 22.63
N LEU A 258 -21.46 -9.48 22.78
CA LEU A 258 -20.50 -9.81 21.73
C LEU A 258 -21.18 -10.46 20.53
N ALA A 259 -21.02 -9.85 19.35
CA ALA A 259 -21.59 -10.33 18.10
C ALA A 259 -20.52 -10.88 17.14
N ALA A 260 -19.30 -10.33 17.19
CA ALA A 260 -18.21 -10.79 16.32
C ALA A 260 -16.83 -10.63 16.97
N VAL A 261 -15.87 -11.43 16.53
CA VAL A 261 -14.44 -11.24 16.77
C VAL A 261 -13.70 -11.21 15.44
N VAL A 262 -12.82 -10.22 15.26
CA VAL A 262 -11.94 -10.12 14.11
C VAL A 262 -10.54 -10.56 14.51
N HIS A 263 -10.03 -11.55 13.79
CA HIS A 263 -8.69 -12.09 13.95
C HIS A 263 -7.79 -11.54 12.85
N LEU A 264 -6.82 -10.70 13.24
CA LEU A 264 -5.74 -10.18 12.38
C LEU A 264 -4.48 -11.07 12.40
N THR A 265 -4.58 -12.19 13.12
CA THR A 265 -3.54 -13.20 13.34
C THR A 265 -3.08 -13.87 12.04
N PRO A 266 -1.76 -13.97 11.79
CA PRO A 266 -1.21 -14.73 10.66
C PRO A 266 -1.71 -16.17 10.57
N ASP A 267 -1.81 -16.70 9.35
CA ASP A 267 -2.42 -18.02 9.10
C ASP A 267 -1.66 -19.16 9.78
N ASP A 268 -0.33 -19.12 9.76
CA ASP A 268 0.55 -20.10 10.41
C ASP A 268 0.31 -20.16 11.92
N VAL A 269 0.16 -19.01 12.58
CA VAL A 269 -0.19 -18.92 14.01
C VAL A 269 -1.62 -19.39 14.25
N SER A 270 -2.57 -18.95 13.42
CA SER A 270 -3.99 -19.27 13.58
C SER A 270 -4.32 -20.76 13.33
N ALA A 271 -3.46 -21.46 12.60
CA ALA A 271 -3.55 -22.88 12.32
C ALA A 271 -3.04 -23.75 13.47
N THR A 272 -2.25 -23.19 14.40
CA THR A 272 -1.71 -23.93 15.54
C THR A 272 -2.80 -24.42 16.48
N THR A 273 -2.55 -25.57 17.13
CA THR A 273 -3.43 -26.12 18.16
C THR A 273 -3.59 -25.16 19.33
N ALA A 274 -2.53 -24.46 19.74
CA ALA A 274 -2.57 -23.49 20.84
C ALA A 274 -3.60 -22.39 20.57
N TYR A 275 -3.56 -21.77 19.38
CA TYR A 275 -4.49 -20.71 19.02
C TYR A 275 -5.93 -21.21 18.88
N ARG A 276 -6.14 -22.38 18.24
CA ARG A 276 -7.48 -22.97 18.08
C ARG A 276 -8.12 -23.33 19.43
N SER A 277 -7.34 -23.88 20.35
CA SER A 277 -7.79 -24.18 21.72
C SER A 277 -8.15 -22.91 22.50
N TRP A 278 -7.31 -21.86 22.40
CA TRP A 278 -7.63 -20.56 22.98
C TRP A 278 -8.92 -19.97 22.42
N GLN A 279 -9.08 -19.97 21.09
CA GLN A 279 -10.28 -19.46 20.42
C GLN A 279 -11.53 -20.21 20.88
N ALA A 280 -11.50 -21.54 20.89
CA ALA A 280 -12.64 -22.38 21.29
C ALA A 280 -13.00 -22.23 22.78
N GLY A 281 -12.01 -22.00 23.64
CA GLY A 281 -12.22 -21.81 25.08
C GLY A 281 -12.64 -20.40 25.48
N THR A 282 -12.40 -19.39 24.64
CA THR A 282 -12.61 -17.98 24.98
C THR A 282 -13.96 -17.44 24.50
N PHE A 283 -14.39 -17.81 23.29
CA PHE A 283 -15.55 -17.19 22.66
C PHE A 283 -16.82 -18.06 22.77
N PRO A 284 -17.97 -17.50 23.20
CA PRO A 284 -19.24 -18.22 23.28
C PRO A 284 -19.74 -18.76 21.94
N THR A 285 -20.61 -19.77 21.99
CA THR A 285 -21.32 -20.27 20.81
C THR A 285 -22.22 -19.18 20.23
N GLY A 286 -22.11 -18.93 18.92
CA GLY A 286 -22.90 -17.91 18.20
C GLY A 286 -22.20 -16.58 17.94
N VAL A 287 -20.96 -16.39 18.42
CA VAL A 287 -20.11 -15.25 18.00
C VAL A 287 -19.60 -15.50 16.58
N GLN A 288 -19.72 -14.50 15.70
CA GLN A 288 -19.16 -14.59 14.35
C GLN A 288 -17.64 -14.39 14.38
N HIS A 289 -16.88 -15.35 13.88
CA HIS A 289 -15.43 -15.21 13.70
C HIS A 289 -15.15 -14.66 12.30
N LEU A 290 -14.46 -13.52 12.23
CA LEU A 290 -14.01 -12.87 11.00
C LEU A 290 -12.50 -13.01 10.94
N ARG A 291 -11.97 -13.74 9.95
CA ARG A 291 -10.53 -13.95 9.81
C ARG A 291 -9.99 -13.04 8.72
N CYS A 292 -8.98 -12.23 9.05
CA CYS A 292 -8.31 -11.32 8.15
C CYS A 292 -6.79 -11.54 8.29
N SER A 293 -6.17 -12.10 7.26
CA SER A 293 -4.75 -12.43 7.23
C SER A 293 -4.24 -12.22 5.80
N ALA A 294 -2.94 -11.98 5.66
CA ALA A 294 -2.33 -11.57 4.39
C ALA A 294 -2.40 -12.64 3.29
N THR A 295 -2.65 -13.90 3.68
CA THR A 295 -2.81 -15.05 2.79
C THR A 295 -4.27 -15.35 2.43
N ILE A 296 -5.22 -14.59 2.98
CA ILE A 296 -6.66 -14.89 2.87
C ILE A 296 -7.26 -14.60 1.47
N ASN A 297 -6.61 -13.80 0.62
CA ASN A 297 -7.03 -13.64 -0.78
C ASN A 297 -5.80 -13.57 -1.70
N LEU A 298 -5.24 -14.72 -2.06
CA LEU A 298 -4.15 -14.80 -3.05
C LEU A 298 -4.58 -14.37 -4.47
N ASP A 299 -5.86 -14.07 -4.69
CA ASP A 299 -6.34 -13.55 -5.95
C ASP A 299 -6.04 -12.05 -6.13
N THR A 300 -4.81 -11.79 -6.56
CA THR A 300 -4.38 -10.45 -7.00
C THR A 300 -5.15 -9.98 -8.23
N SER A 301 -5.69 -10.89 -9.04
CA SER A 301 -6.44 -10.55 -10.26
C SER A 301 -7.82 -9.95 -9.92
N ALA A 302 -8.46 -10.39 -8.84
CA ALA A 302 -9.67 -9.76 -8.32
C ALA A 302 -9.37 -8.45 -7.56
N THR A 303 -8.35 -8.46 -6.70
CA THR A 303 -7.99 -7.30 -5.86
C THR A 303 -7.59 -6.09 -6.71
N PHE A 304 -6.80 -6.31 -7.75
CA PHE A 304 -6.32 -5.27 -8.67
C PHE A 304 -6.97 -5.38 -10.04
N ALA A 305 -8.23 -5.83 -10.13
CA ALA A 305 -8.94 -6.13 -11.38
C ALA A 305 -8.76 -5.09 -12.51
N PRO A 306 -8.82 -3.78 -12.24
CA PRO A 306 -8.57 -2.76 -13.27
C PRO A 306 -7.15 -2.76 -13.83
N SER A 307 -6.15 -2.79 -12.95
CA SER A 307 -4.74 -2.87 -13.33
C SER A 307 -4.46 -4.19 -14.03
N ASN A 308 -5.07 -5.29 -13.58
CA ASN A 308 -4.95 -6.60 -14.21
C ASN A 308 -5.59 -6.66 -15.60
N ALA A 309 -6.73 -5.99 -15.82
CA ALA A 309 -7.35 -5.91 -17.14
C ALA A 309 -6.46 -5.12 -18.12
N VAL A 310 -5.90 -3.99 -17.68
CA VAL A 310 -4.91 -3.23 -18.48
C VAL A 310 -3.70 -4.10 -18.80
N HIS A 311 -3.12 -4.78 -17.80
CA HIS A 311 -2.00 -5.70 -17.99
C HIS A 311 -2.32 -6.84 -18.97
N THR A 312 -3.52 -7.40 -18.89
CA THR A 312 -3.98 -8.47 -19.80
C THR A 312 -4.14 -7.96 -21.23
N MET A 313 -4.67 -6.74 -21.41
CA MET A 313 -4.72 -6.11 -22.74
C MET A 313 -3.31 -5.85 -23.29
N LEU A 314 -2.39 -5.33 -22.46
CA LEU A 314 -0.99 -5.12 -22.83
C LEU A 314 -0.27 -6.42 -23.16
N HIS A 315 -0.56 -7.52 -22.44
CA HIS A 315 -0.09 -8.86 -22.76
C HIS A 315 -0.52 -9.31 -24.15
N ARG A 316 -1.74 -8.98 -24.60
CA ARG A 316 -2.19 -9.29 -25.97
C ARG A 316 -1.39 -8.51 -27.02
N VAL A 317 -0.93 -7.31 -26.70
CA VAL A 317 -0.08 -6.48 -27.58
C VAL A 317 1.37 -6.99 -27.61
N CYS A 318 1.97 -7.21 -26.44
CA CYS A 318 3.37 -7.62 -26.32
C CYS A 318 3.56 -8.63 -25.19
N PRO A 319 3.36 -9.94 -25.46
CA PRO A 319 3.48 -10.99 -24.46
C PRO A 319 4.83 -11.04 -23.75
N GLU A 320 5.93 -10.78 -24.47
CA GLU A 320 7.29 -10.76 -23.92
C GLU A 320 7.45 -9.66 -22.87
N ALA A 321 6.94 -8.46 -23.15
CA ALA A 321 7.06 -7.32 -22.25
C ALA A 321 6.03 -7.33 -21.10
N PHE A 322 4.93 -8.04 -21.26
CA PHE A 322 3.85 -8.11 -20.28
C PHE A 322 3.49 -9.55 -19.96
N PRO A 323 4.37 -10.33 -19.32
CA PRO A 323 4.04 -11.70 -18.94
C PRO A 323 2.84 -11.69 -17.99
N LEU A 324 1.85 -12.58 -18.21
CA LEU A 324 0.70 -12.68 -17.32
C LEU A 324 1.16 -13.12 -15.92
N ALA A 325 0.67 -12.41 -14.90
CA ALA A 325 0.80 -12.83 -13.52
C ALA A 325 0.05 -14.15 -13.29
N ARG A 326 0.46 -14.94 -12.30
CA ARG A 326 -0.21 -16.20 -11.98
C ARG A 326 -1.69 -15.99 -11.62
N PRO A 327 -2.59 -16.91 -12.02
CA PRO A 327 -3.88 -17.06 -11.36
C PRO A 327 -3.65 -17.44 -9.89
N ALA A 328 -4.54 -17.01 -9.01
CA ALA A 328 -4.50 -17.29 -7.58
C ALA A 328 -4.27 -18.79 -7.29
N LEU A 329 -3.50 -19.11 -6.25
CA LEU A 329 -3.56 -20.45 -5.65
C LEU A 329 -5.02 -20.72 -5.20
N PRO A 330 -5.50 -21.97 -5.29
CA PRO A 330 -6.87 -22.31 -4.93
C PRO A 330 -7.19 -21.91 -3.48
N ASP A 331 -8.44 -21.50 -3.25
CA ASP A 331 -9.00 -21.18 -1.94
C ASP A 331 -8.88 -22.38 -0.99
N MET A 332 -8.09 -22.25 0.08
CA MET A 332 -7.78 -23.36 0.99
C MET A 332 -8.49 -23.30 2.34
N SER A 333 -9.47 -22.39 2.58
CA SER A 333 -10.26 -22.40 3.81
C SER A 333 -11.48 -21.46 3.74
N PRO A 334 -12.61 -21.74 4.42
CA PRO A 334 -13.76 -20.82 4.47
C PRO A 334 -13.40 -19.56 5.26
N LEU A 335 -12.93 -18.50 4.58
CA LEU A 335 -12.37 -17.29 5.18
C LEU A 335 -13.16 -16.03 4.76
N THR A 336 -12.97 -14.93 5.51
CA THR A 336 -13.62 -13.65 5.23
C THR A 336 -12.87 -12.92 4.12
N HIS A 337 -13.52 -12.70 2.98
CA HIS A 337 -12.93 -12.06 1.81
C HIS A 337 -12.59 -10.58 2.08
N ALA A 338 -11.54 -10.07 1.42
CA ALA A 338 -11.33 -8.63 1.28
C ALA A 338 -12.63 -7.96 0.77
N MET A 339 -12.94 -6.78 1.30
CA MET A 339 -14.17 -6.00 1.11
C MET A 339 -15.46 -6.60 1.67
N ALA A 340 -15.47 -7.83 2.20
CA ALA A 340 -16.64 -8.37 2.87
C ALA A 340 -17.05 -7.47 4.05
N ARG A 341 -18.36 -7.28 4.22
CA ARG A 341 -18.93 -6.44 5.29
C ARG A 341 -19.69 -7.28 6.29
N PHE A 342 -19.47 -7.05 7.58
CA PHE A 342 -20.30 -7.59 8.64
C PHE A 342 -21.20 -6.50 9.22
N GLN A 343 -22.52 -6.67 9.09
CA GLN A 343 -23.51 -5.66 9.46
C GLN A 343 -23.97 -5.77 10.91
N PHE A 344 -24.22 -4.62 11.56
CA PHE A 344 -24.84 -4.54 12.88
C PHE A 344 -26.24 -3.89 12.83
N PRO A 345 -27.27 -4.49 13.48
CA PRO A 345 -27.30 -5.88 13.95
C PRO A 345 -27.17 -6.87 12.78
N PRO A 346 -26.66 -8.09 13.01
CA PRO A 346 -26.50 -9.08 11.95
C PRO A 346 -27.85 -9.47 11.34
N ASN A 347 -27.85 -9.75 10.03
CA ASN A 347 -29.00 -10.39 9.37
C ASN A 347 -29.19 -11.83 9.88
N LYS A 348 -30.35 -12.45 9.58
CA LYS A 348 -30.70 -13.78 10.08
C LYS A 348 -29.84 -14.94 9.51
N THR A 349 -29.03 -14.70 8.48
CA THR A 349 -28.29 -15.75 7.76
C THR A 349 -26.85 -15.91 8.29
N THR A 350 -26.06 -14.83 8.28
CA THR A 350 -24.64 -14.84 8.73
C THR A 350 -24.15 -13.46 9.18
N GLY A 351 -24.91 -12.38 8.95
CA GLY A 351 -24.45 -11.00 9.13
C GLY A 351 -23.41 -10.52 8.10
N LEU A 352 -22.88 -11.42 7.27
CA LEU A 352 -21.90 -11.12 6.22
C LEU A 352 -22.59 -10.72 4.91
N LEU A 353 -22.12 -9.63 4.31
CA LEU A 353 -22.50 -9.12 3.00
C LEU A 353 -21.27 -9.22 2.09
N LEU A 354 -21.44 -9.87 0.94
CA LEU A 354 -20.37 -10.12 -0.02
C LEU A 354 -20.51 -9.28 -1.30
N ASP A 355 -21.49 -8.37 -1.36
CA ASP A 355 -21.81 -7.59 -2.57
C ASP A 355 -20.65 -6.73 -3.08
N ASP A 356 -19.75 -6.32 -2.17
CA ASP A 356 -18.60 -5.46 -2.48
C ASP A 356 -17.29 -6.27 -2.67
N VAL A 357 -17.34 -7.60 -2.57
CA VAL A 357 -16.15 -8.46 -2.77
C VAL A 357 -15.72 -8.37 -4.24
N PRO A 358 -14.48 -7.98 -4.53
CA PRO A 358 -14.01 -7.86 -5.91
C PRO A 358 -14.02 -9.20 -6.63
N SER A 359 -14.36 -9.18 -7.91
CA SER A 359 -14.19 -10.31 -8.83
C SER A 359 -13.20 -9.94 -9.92
N ALA A 360 -12.41 -10.92 -10.36
CA ALA A 360 -11.56 -10.75 -11.54
C ALA A 360 -12.43 -10.48 -12.77
N ILE A 361 -11.93 -9.64 -13.70
CA ILE A 361 -12.58 -9.45 -14.99
C ILE A 361 -12.26 -10.67 -15.87
N PRO A 362 -13.27 -11.38 -16.39
CA PRO A 362 -13.05 -12.57 -17.21
C PRO A 362 -12.25 -12.26 -18.48
N THR A 363 -11.32 -13.15 -18.84
CA THR A 363 -10.45 -12.98 -20.01
C THR A 363 -11.24 -12.91 -21.32
N ASP A 364 -12.35 -13.65 -21.44
CA ASP A 364 -13.25 -13.61 -22.61
C ASP A 364 -13.95 -12.25 -22.76
N ALA A 365 -14.26 -11.57 -21.65
CA ALA A 365 -14.78 -10.20 -21.69
C ALA A 365 -13.72 -9.22 -22.21
N ILE A 366 -12.46 -9.41 -21.85
CA ILE A 366 -11.32 -8.62 -22.36
C ILE A 366 -11.13 -8.91 -23.86
N ASP A 367 -11.11 -10.18 -24.27
CA ASP A 367 -10.93 -10.55 -25.67
C ASP A 367 -12.10 -10.03 -26.55
N LYS A 368 -13.34 -10.06 -26.05
CA LYS A 368 -14.50 -9.44 -26.71
C LYS A 368 -14.37 -7.93 -26.82
N HIS A 369 -13.84 -7.28 -25.79
CA HIS A 369 -13.59 -5.84 -25.81
C HIS A 369 -12.56 -5.47 -26.87
N LEU A 370 -11.43 -6.19 -26.92
CA LEU A 370 -10.39 -6.01 -27.96
C LEU A 370 -10.97 -6.17 -29.37
N ALA A 371 -11.81 -7.18 -29.59
CA ALA A 371 -12.45 -7.40 -30.90
C ALA A 371 -13.40 -6.25 -31.31
N GLY A 372 -13.86 -5.43 -30.36
CA GLY A 372 -14.71 -4.27 -30.61
C GLY A 372 -13.98 -2.95 -30.82
N VAL A 373 -12.64 -2.91 -30.70
CA VAL A 373 -11.84 -1.70 -30.93
C VAL A 373 -11.35 -1.66 -32.38
N ASP A 374 -11.79 -0.66 -33.13
CA ASP A 374 -11.43 -0.51 -34.54
C ASP A 374 -9.91 -0.38 -34.74
N GLY A 375 -9.35 -1.13 -35.69
CA GLY A 375 -7.92 -1.09 -36.04
C GLY A 375 -6.98 -1.81 -35.07
N VAL A 376 -7.40 -2.15 -33.84
CA VAL A 376 -6.48 -2.72 -32.83
C VAL A 376 -5.90 -4.06 -33.26
N GLY A 377 -6.68 -4.91 -33.94
CA GLY A 377 -6.21 -6.21 -34.39
C GLY A 377 -5.08 -6.13 -35.42
N ALA A 378 -5.05 -5.06 -36.24
CA ALA A 378 -3.94 -4.82 -37.17
C ALA A 378 -2.69 -4.33 -36.42
N ALA A 379 -2.86 -3.38 -35.50
CA ALA A 379 -1.78 -2.86 -34.68
C ALA A 379 -1.12 -3.94 -33.79
N ILE A 380 -1.92 -4.88 -33.24
CA ILE A 380 -1.40 -6.02 -32.48
C ILE A 380 -0.53 -6.93 -33.36
N ARG A 381 -0.97 -7.22 -34.60
CA ARG A 381 -0.18 -8.02 -35.54
C ARG A 381 1.16 -7.35 -35.87
N GLU A 382 1.14 -6.05 -36.13
CA GLU A 382 2.36 -5.28 -36.37
C GLU A 382 3.32 -5.33 -35.17
N ALA A 383 2.81 -5.20 -33.95
CA ALA A 383 3.60 -5.35 -32.73
C ALA A 383 4.17 -6.77 -32.59
N HIS A 384 3.42 -7.82 -32.94
CA HIS A 384 3.89 -9.22 -32.92
C HIS A 384 4.98 -9.47 -33.96
N ASP A 385 4.83 -8.92 -35.17
CA ASP A 385 5.82 -9.05 -36.22
C ASP A 385 7.16 -8.42 -35.81
N ALA A 386 7.13 -7.25 -35.15
CA ALA A 386 8.32 -6.59 -34.62
C ALA A 386 9.03 -7.40 -33.50
N GLN A 387 8.30 -8.23 -32.75
CA GLN A 387 8.86 -9.10 -31.68
C GLN A 387 9.61 -10.33 -32.24
N SER A 388 9.28 -10.78 -33.45
CA SER A 388 9.72 -12.07 -34.01
C SER A 388 11.21 -12.18 -34.33
N LEU A 389 11.95 -11.06 -34.31
CA LEU A 389 13.40 -11.04 -34.52
C LEU A 389 14.08 -11.70 -33.30
N ALA A 390 14.57 -12.93 -33.37
CA ALA A 390 15.21 -13.58 -32.22
C ALA A 390 16.56 -12.93 -31.82
N THR A 391 16.73 -12.58 -30.54
CA THR A 391 18.04 -12.29 -29.95
C THR A 391 18.38 -13.37 -28.93
N SER A 392 19.47 -14.10 -29.13
CA SER A 392 19.96 -15.13 -28.21
C SER A 392 21.10 -14.56 -27.36
N GLY A 393 20.81 -14.11 -26.14
CA GLY A 393 21.83 -13.65 -25.20
C GLY A 393 21.26 -13.21 -23.86
N GLU A 394 22.03 -13.36 -22.79
CA GLU A 394 21.74 -12.75 -21.49
C GLU A 394 21.91 -11.23 -21.59
N SER A 395 20.86 -10.48 -21.27
CA SER A 395 20.81 -9.02 -21.36
C SER A 395 20.19 -8.45 -20.09
N PRO A 396 20.63 -7.27 -19.61
CA PRO A 396 19.95 -6.59 -18.51
C PRO A 396 18.47 -6.40 -18.78
N GLU A 397 17.67 -6.50 -17.73
CA GLU A 397 16.21 -6.39 -17.82
C GLU A 397 15.71 -5.35 -16.82
N LEU A 398 14.81 -4.48 -17.29
CA LEU A 398 14.04 -3.55 -16.47
C LEU A 398 12.67 -4.13 -16.19
N THR A 399 12.22 -4.08 -14.94
CA THR A 399 10.83 -4.29 -14.55
C THR A 399 10.28 -3.00 -13.93
N PHE A 400 9.21 -2.46 -14.49
CA PHE A 400 8.57 -1.25 -13.97
C PHE A 400 7.53 -1.66 -12.93
N LEU A 401 7.91 -1.70 -11.66
CA LEU A 401 7.03 -2.12 -10.57
C LEU A 401 5.95 -1.07 -10.28
N GLY A 402 6.23 0.21 -10.54
CA GLY A 402 5.22 1.27 -10.51
C GLY A 402 5.65 2.47 -11.33
N THR A 403 4.66 3.13 -11.95
CA THR A 403 4.87 4.13 -13.00
C THR A 403 4.09 5.44 -12.78
N GLY A 404 3.44 5.60 -11.63
CA GLY A 404 2.61 6.75 -11.30
C GLY A 404 3.29 7.73 -10.37
N ALA A 405 2.98 9.02 -10.55
CA ALA A 405 3.45 10.10 -9.70
C ALA A 405 2.49 10.41 -8.53
N ALA A 406 3.07 10.87 -7.41
CA ALA A 406 2.39 11.22 -6.17
C ALA A 406 1.60 10.04 -5.55
N ALA A 407 0.31 10.22 -5.26
CA ALA A 407 -0.51 9.14 -4.69
C ALA A 407 -0.67 7.99 -5.69
N PRO A 408 -0.77 6.72 -5.27
CA PRO A 408 -1.07 5.59 -6.16
C PRO A 408 -2.53 5.60 -6.67
N SER A 409 -2.77 5.15 -7.90
CA SER A 409 -4.11 5.07 -8.53
C SER A 409 -4.61 3.63 -8.67
N LYS A 410 -5.84 3.55 -9.20
CA LYS A 410 -6.45 2.35 -9.76
C LYS A 410 -5.62 1.66 -10.85
N TYR A 411 -4.81 2.40 -11.61
CA TYR A 411 -4.11 1.87 -12.78
C TYR A 411 -2.59 1.81 -12.62
N ARG A 412 -1.99 2.78 -11.91
CA ARG A 412 -0.55 2.91 -11.72
C ARG A 412 -0.20 2.98 -10.24
N ASN A 413 0.78 2.20 -9.81
CA ASN A 413 1.39 2.27 -8.48
C ASN A 413 2.43 3.40 -8.40
N SER A 414 2.82 3.78 -7.18
CA SER A 414 3.96 4.67 -6.94
C SER A 414 5.28 4.10 -7.48
N SER A 415 6.24 4.98 -7.75
CA SER A 415 7.52 4.69 -8.40
C SER A 415 8.27 3.51 -7.82
N GLY A 416 8.72 2.62 -8.70
CA GLY A 416 9.69 1.58 -8.41
C GLY A 416 10.14 0.94 -9.71
N ILE A 417 11.45 0.98 -9.97
CA ILE A 417 12.04 0.45 -11.21
C ILE A 417 13.12 -0.52 -10.83
N ASP A 418 13.06 -1.69 -11.42
CA ASP A 418 13.84 -2.83 -11.01
C ASP A 418 14.79 -3.23 -12.14
N LEU A 419 16.10 -3.13 -11.90
CA LEU A 419 17.15 -3.46 -12.85
C LEU A 419 17.81 -4.79 -12.48
N MET A 420 17.56 -5.82 -13.29
CA MET A 420 18.22 -7.12 -13.18
C MET A 420 19.47 -7.14 -14.06
N VAL A 421 20.62 -7.43 -13.43
CA VAL A 421 21.91 -7.63 -14.09
C VAL A 421 22.20 -9.14 -14.15
N PRO A 422 22.21 -9.76 -15.33
CA PRO A 422 22.41 -11.20 -15.47
C PRO A 422 23.70 -11.68 -14.81
N GLY A 423 23.62 -12.79 -14.08
CA GLY A 423 24.75 -13.39 -13.37
C GLY A 423 25.21 -12.66 -12.11
N SER A 424 24.68 -11.46 -11.82
CA SER A 424 25.11 -10.64 -10.67
C SER A 424 24.01 -10.50 -9.61
N GLY A 425 22.90 -9.86 -9.96
CA GLY A 425 21.89 -9.46 -8.99
C GLY A 425 21.03 -8.32 -9.48
N ARG A 426 20.35 -7.67 -8.53
CA ARG A 426 19.28 -6.73 -8.82
C ARG A 426 19.49 -5.42 -8.07
N ILE A 427 19.18 -4.32 -8.75
CA ILE A 427 19.18 -2.95 -8.21
C ILE A 427 17.76 -2.42 -8.31
N LEU A 428 17.18 -2.00 -7.19
CA LEU A 428 15.88 -1.33 -7.17
C LEU A 428 16.10 0.18 -7.10
N LEU A 429 15.48 0.91 -8.02
CA LEU A 429 15.52 2.37 -8.14
C LEU A 429 14.17 2.91 -7.68
N ASP A 430 14.19 3.65 -6.58
CA ASP A 430 13.02 4.04 -5.81
C ASP A 430 12.17 2.87 -5.30
N CYS A 431 11.52 3.10 -4.18
CA CYS A 431 10.68 2.13 -3.49
C CYS A 431 9.46 2.83 -2.88
N GLY A 432 8.59 3.33 -3.76
CA GLY A 432 7.29 3.88 -3.38
C GLY A 432 6.38 2.87 -2.68
N GLU A 433 5.29 3.36 -2.10
CA GLU A 433 4.30 2.50 -1.43
C GLU A 433 3.75 1.44 -2.40
N GLY A 434 3.67 0.19 -1.94
CA GLY A 434 3.11 -0.93 -2.68
C GLY A 434 4.09 -1.65 -3.61
N VAL A 435 5.35 -1.21 -3.71
CA VAL A 435 6.37 -1.84 -4.56
C VAL A 435 6.60 -3.31 -4.18
N LEU A 436 6.60 -3.66 -2.89
CA LEU A 436 6.67 -5.07 -2.46
C LEU A 436 5.48 -5.89 -2.98
N GLY A 437 4.27 -5.33 -2.97
CA GLY A 437 3.09 -5.97 -3.55
C GLY A 437 3.22 -6.18 -5.06
N GLN A 438 3.81 -5.21 -5.76
CA GLN A 438 4.07 -5.31 -7.20
C GLN A 438 5.14 -6.38 -7.51
N ILE A 439 6.17 -6.54 -6.67
CA ILE A 439 7.15 -7.63 -6.77
C ILE A 439 6.46 -8.99 -6.66
N VAL A 440 5.57 -9.16 -5.68
CA VAL A 440 4.79 -10.40 -5.51
C VAL A 440 3.91 -10.70 -6.73
N ARG A 441 3.43 -9.67 -7.43
CA ARG A 441 2.65 -9.82 -8.67
C ARG A 441 3.53 -10.11 -9.89
N ALA A 442 4.75 -9.56 -9.94
CA ALA A 442 5.66 -9.66 -11.07
C ALA A 442 6.48 -10.96 -11.09
N PHE A 443 6.80 -11.52 -9.92
CA PHE A 443 7.76 -12.61 -9.80
C PHE A 443 7.22 -13.80 -9.00
N ASP A 444 7.41 -15.00 -9.55
CA ASP A 444 6.95 -16.26 -8.97
C ASP A 444 7.73 -16.69 -7.72
N ASP A 445 9.01 -16.32 -7.64
CA ASP A 445 9.92 -16.69 -6.55
C ASP A 445 10.31 -15.45 -5.75
N LEU A 446 9.41 -15.00 -4.88
CA LEU A 446 9.68 -13.88 -3.97
C LEU A 446 10.97 -14.11 -3.13
N PRO A 447 11.19 -15.29 -2.52
CA PRO A 447 12.46 -15.55 -1.83
C PRO A 447 13.69 -15.41 -2.73
N GLY A 448 13.68 -15.93 -3.95
CA GLY A 448 14.76 -15.79 -4.91
C GLY A 448 14.97 -14.34 -5.36
N TYR A 449 13.89 -13.61 -5.62
CA TYR A 449 13.94 -12.17 -5.93
C TYR A 449 14.62 -11.40 -4.79
N LEU A 450 14.19 -11.60 -3.54
CA LEU A 450 14.73 -10.86 -2.40
C LEU A 450 16.18 -11.23 -2.11
N ARG A 451 16.59 -12.50 -2.29
CA ARG A 451 18.00 -12.91 -2.16
C ARG A 451 18.91 -12.34 -3.23
N SER A 452 18.38 -12.03 -4.41
CA SER A 452 19.13 -11.46 -5.53
C SER A 452 19.09 -9.93 -5.56
N LEU A 453 18.21 -9.29 -4.79
CA LEU A 453 18.23 -7.86 -4.54
C LEU A 453 19.47 -7.48 -3.70
N ARG A 454 20.39 -6.74 -4.32
CA ARG A 454 21.68 -6.34 -3.73
C ARG A 454 21.68 -4.89 -3.29
N CYS A 455 21.03 -4.01 -4.05
CA CYS A 455 21.05 -2.57 -3.81
C CYS A 455 19.66 -1.96 -4.01
N VAL A 456 19.30 -1.01 -3.15
CA VAL A 456 18.22 -0.06 -3.37
C VAL A 456 18.81 1.33 -3.44
N TRP A 457 18.50 2.09 -4.48
CA TRP A 457 18.89 3.48 -4.62
C TRP A 457 17.64 4.36 -4.63
N ILE A 458 17.64 5.40 -3.80
CA ILE A 458 16.52 6.34 -3.67
C ILE A 458 16.91 7.70 -4.25
N SER A 459 16.09 8.24 -5.14
CA SER A 459 16.33 9.50 -5.85
C SER A 459 16.22 10.72 -4.95
N HIS A 460 15.17 10.78 -4.14
CA HIS A 460 14.85 11.92 -3.27
C HIS A 460 13.83 11.55 -2.18
N LYS A 461 13.40 12.56 -1.42
CA LYS A 461 12.63 12.38 -0.19
C LYS A 461 11.10 12.41 -0.31
N HIS A 462 10.53 12.50 -1.51
CA HIS A 462 9.06 12.47 -1.63
C HIS A 462 8.53 11.06 -1.39
N ALA A 463 7.38 10.98 -0.73
CA ALA A 463 6.85 9.75 -0.13
C ALA A 463 6.63 8.63 -1.17
N ASP A 464 6.25 9.02 -2.38
CA ASP A 464 6.01 8.15 -3.53
C ASP A 464 7.26 7.47 -4.10
N HIS A 465 8.45 7.79 -3.57
CA HIS A 465 9.72 7.18 -3.97
C HIS A 465 10.39 6.34 -2.88
N HIS A 466 9.93 6.36 -1.62
CA HIS A 466 10.66 5.63 -0.56
C HIS A 466 9.83 5.02 0.56
N VAL A 467 8.52 5.33 0.68
CA VAL A 467 7.74 4.84 1.84
C VAL A 467 7.60 3.31 1.86
N GLY A 468 7.66 2.63 0.70
CA GLY A 468 7.66 1.17 0.61
C GLY A 468 8.94 0.50 1.09
N LEU A 469 10.05 1.26 1.23
CA LEU A 469 11.37 0.74 1.59
C LEU A 469 11.37 -0.03 2.91
N VAL A 470 10.62 0.42 3.92
CA VAL A 470 10.59 -0.21 5.25
C VAL A 470 9.98 -1.62 5.20
N SER A 471 8.93 -1.82 4.39
CA SER A 471 8.36 -3.14 4.18
C SER A 471 9.26 -4.03 3.35
N LEU A 472 9.93 -3.48 2.34
CA LEU A 472 10.92 -4.21 1.56
C LEU A 472 12.07 -4.70 2.44
N LEU A 473 12.60 -3.86 3.33
CA LEU A 473 13.67 -4.23 4.28
C LEU A 473 13.24 -5.35 5.23
N ARG A 474 12.00 -5.27 5.76
CA ARG A 474 11.41 -6.33 6.58
C ARG A 474 11.32 -7.65 5.79
N ALA A 475 10.80 -7.60 4.57
CA ALA A 475 10.64 -8.78 3.73
C ALA A 475 11.99 -9.36 3.30
N HIS A 476 12.95 -8.51 2.94
CA HIS A 476 14.30 -8.92 2.55
C HIS A 476 14.96 -9.71 3.67
N ARG A 477 14.92 -9.20 4.91
CA ARG A 477 15.52 -9.90 6.06
C ARG A 477 14.90 -11.27 6.34
N GLN A 478 13.63 -11.48 5.98
CA GLN A 478 12.96 -12.78 6.13
C GLN A 478 13.58 -13.87 5.25
N TYR A 479 14.18 -13.53 4.11
CA TYR A 479 14.65 -14.49 3.11
C TYR A 479 16.14 -14.40 2.77
N ALA A 480 16.78 -13.27 3.09
CA ALA A 480 18.20 -13.01 2.87
C ALA A 480 18.92 -12.76 4.19
N ASP A 481 20.10 -13.38 4.33
CA ASP A 481 20.97 -13.19 5.50
C ASP A 481 21.94 -12.02 5.32
N ALA A 482 22.43 -11.83 4.10
CA ALA A 482 23.28 -10.71 3.75
C ALA A 482 22.50 -9.38 3.88
N PRO A 483 23.10 -8.33 4.47
CA PRO A 483 22.47 -7.02 4.54
C PRO A 483 22.24 -6.43 3.15
N LEU A 484 21.11 -5.74 2.97
CA LEU A 484 20.81 -5.00 1.75
C LEU A 484 21.57 -3.67 1.74
N LEU A 485 22.24 -3.31 0.63
CA LEU A 485 22.77 -1.95 0.47
C LEU A 485 21.63 -1.00 0.12
N VAL A 486 21.50 0.09 0.87
CA VAL A 486 20.55 1.18 0.60
C VAL A 486 21.34 2.47 0.45
N VAL A 487 21.33 3.02 -0.75
CA VAL A 487 21.91 4.31 -1.10
C VAL A 487 20.80 5.35 -1.16
N ALA A 488 20.80 6.32 -0.24
CA ALA A 488 19.69 7.26 -0.15
C ALA A 488 20.12 8.64 0.39
N PRO A 489 19.38 9.72 0.07
CA PRO A 489 19.62 11.04 0.65
C PRO A 489 19.52 11.02 2.17
N VAL A 490 20.27 11.93 2.82
CA VAL A 490 20.36 12.03 4.28
C VAL A 490 19.00 12.02 5.00
N GLN A 491 17.98 12.67 4.45
CA GLN A 491 16.66 12.73 5.06
C GLN A 491 15.97 11.36 5.06
N VAL A 492 16.04 10.63 3.94
CA VAL A 492 15.47 9.27 3.84
C VAL A 492 16.23 8.31 4.78
N ARG A 493 17.55 8.43 4.90
CA ARG A 493 18.33 7.62 5.86
C ARG A 493 17.92 7.91 7.31
N GLN A 494 17.76 9.18 7.68
CA GLN A 494 17.27 9.56 9.01
C GLN A 494 15.86 9.03 9.28
N TRP A 495 14.98 9.10 8.27
CA TRP A 495 13.64 8.53 8.34
C TRP A 495 13.65 7.04 8.59
N VAL A 496 14.41 6.27 7.80
CA VAL A 496 14.52 4.82 7.94
C VAL A 496 14.99 4.46 9.35
N ARG A 497 16.01 5.16 9.89
CA ARG A 497 16.47 4.94 11.27
C ARG A 497 15.34 5.21 12.29
N GLN A 498 14.66 6.34 12.18
CA GLN A 498 13.59 6.72 13.11
C GLN A 498 12.40 5.74 13.03
N PHE A 499 11.94 5.44 11.82
CA PHE A 499 10.78 4.59 11.57
C PHE A 499 11.02 3.13 11.96
N LEU A 500 12.23 2.61 11.78
CA LEU A 500 12.60 1.26 12.20
C LEU A 500 12.90 1.19 13.71
N SER A 501 13.34 2.28 14.36
CA SER A 501 13.63 2.29 15.80
C SER A 501 12.42 1.99 16.70
N VAL A 502 11.20 2.22 16.20
CA VAL A 502 9.94 1.95 16.92
C VAL A 502 9.38 0.56 16.61
N SER A 503 9.92 -0.11 15.60
CA SER A 503 9.40 -1.39 15.13
C SER A 503 10.13 -2.57 15.77
N PRO A 504 9.42 -3.65 16.16
CA PRO A 504 10.04 -4.90 16.58
C PRO A 504 10.48 -5.74 15.37
N ASP A 505 10.21 -5.32 14.14
CA ASP A 505 10.58 -6.05 12.94
C ASP A 505 12.10 -6.11 12.78
N ARG A 506 12.59 -7.29 12.41
CA ARG A 506 14.02 -7.49 12.16
C ARG A 506 14.37 -6.97 10.77
N VAL A 507 15.38 -6.11 10.71
CA VAL A 507 15.93 -5.54 9.47
C VAL A 507 17.46 -5.57 9.51
N HIS A 508 18.07 -5.68 8.33
CA HIS A 508 19.52 -5.66 8.18
C HIS A 508 19.90 -4.98 6.86
N CYS A 509 20.50 -3.79 6.94
CA CYS A 509 20.94 -3.07 5.76
C CYS A 509 22.16 -2.19 6.04
N HIS A 510 22.92 -1.91 4.98
CA HIS A 510 23.94 -0.86 4.96
C HIS A 510 23.31 0.42 4.41
N LEU A 511 23.36 1.51 5.17
CA LEU A 511 22.87 2.82 4.75
C LEU A 511 24.04 3.71 4.30
N ALA A 512 24.15 3.96 3.00
CA ALA A 512 25.15 4.88 2.42
C ALA A 512 24.47 6.18 1.97
N ASP A 513 25.16 7.31 2.09
CA ASP A 513 24.65 8.54 1.48
C ASP A 513 24.75 8.44 -0.05
N VAL A 514 23.82 9.10 -0.72
CA VAL A 514 23.76 9.16 -2.17
C VAL A 514 24.99 9.87 -2.76
N THR A 515 25.67 10.73 -1.99
CA THR A 515 26.95 11.35 -2.35
C THR A 515 28.16 10.44 -2.22
N ASP A 516 28.05 9.35 -1.44
CA ASP A 516 29.16 8.42 -1.16
C ASP A 516 29.27 7.33 -2.23
N ALA A 517 28.43 7.38 -3.28
CA ALA A 517 28.40 6.40 -4.36
C ALA A 517 29.79 6.09 -5.00
N PRO A 518 30.71 7.08 -5.18
CA PRO A 518 32.06 6.79 -5.67
C PRO A 518 32.86 5.83 -4.78
N ASP A 519 32.68 5.91 -3.46
CA ASP A 519 33.40 5.09 -2.47
C ASP A 519 32.89 3.65 -2.42
N LEU A 520 31.72 3.38 -3.03
CA LEU A 520 31.11 2.04 -3.13
C LEU A 520 31.61 1.25 -4.36
N SER A 521 32.51 1.82 -5.18
CA SER A 521 32.92 1.25 -6.47
C SER A 521 33.52 -0.16 -6.37
N SER A 522 34.26 -0.48 -5.29
CA SER A 522 34.82 -1.83 -5.07
C SER A 522 33.69 -2.85 -4.90
N TRP A 523 32.78 -2.58 -3.96
CA TRP A 523 31.62 -3.41 -3.68
C TRP A 523 30.71 -3.59 -4.90
N LEU A 524 30.42 -2.50 -5.62
CA LEU A 524 29.58 -2.51 -6.82
C LEU A 524 30.17 -3.37 -7.94
N ARG A 525 31.49 -3.36 -8.13
CA ARG A 525 32.17 -4.22 -9.11
C ARG A 525 32.06 -5.69 -8.71
N THR A 526 32.32 -5.99 -7.45
CA THR A 526 32.33 -7.37 -6.93
C THR A 526 30.94 -8.01 -6.95
N HIS A 527 29.89 -7.28 -6.59
CA HIS A 527 28.55 -7.85 -6.38
C HIS A 527 27.57 -7.60 -7.53
N LEU A 528 27.82 -6.58 -8.36
CA LEU A 528 26.89 -6.14 -9.42
C LEU A 528 27.56 -5.94 -10.78
N GLN A 529 28.89 -6.12 -10.89
CA GLN A 529 29.66 -5.83 -12.10
C GLN A 529 29.50 -4.37 -12.60
N ILE A 530 29.09 -3.48 -11.68
CA ILE A 530 28.93 -2.05 -11.93
C ILE A 530 30.26 -1.36 -11.65
N THR A 531 30.85 -0.78 -12.69
CA THR A 531 32.14 -0.10 -12.64
C THR A 531 32.06 1.31 -12.07
N SER A 532 30.91 1.96 -12.21
CA SER A 532 30.63 3.26 -11.59
C SER A 532 29.14 3.44 -11.32
N MET A 533 28.84 4.05 -10.18
CA MET A 533 27.53 4.59 -9.82
C MET A 533 27.73 6.07 -9.48
N THR A 534 27.08 6.95 -10.23
CA THR A 534 27.17 8.41 -10.02
C THR A 534 25.80 8.97 -9.76
N SER A 535 25.62 9.59 -8.61
CA SER A 535 24.42 10.36 -8.28
C SER A 535 24.63 11.80 -8.70
N VAL A 536 23.80 12.29 -9.61
CA VAL A 536 23.88 13.64 -10.19
C VAL A 536 22.80 14.50 -9.55
N PRO A 537 23.11 15.65 -8.94
CA PRO A 537 22.09 16.57 -8.44
C PRO A 537 21.16 17.04 -9.58
N VAL A 538 19.85 16.98 -9.35
CA VAL A 538 18.83 17.36 -10.34
C VAL A 538 17.91 18.48 -9.84
N LEU A 539 17.10 19.03 -10.74
CA LEU A 539 16.32 20.25 -10.51
C LEU A 539 14.89 19.95 -10.04
N HIS A 540 14.74 19.64 -8.75
CA HIS A 540 13.43 19.33 -8.16
C HIS A 540 13.28 19.86 -6.72
N CYS A 541 13.48 19.03 -5.71
CA CYS A 541 13.53 19.42 -4.31
C CYS A 541 14.99 19.55 -3.85
N ARG A 542 15.22 19.97 -2.60
CA ARG A 542 16.56 19.88 -2.02
C ARG A 542 16.95 18.40 -1.90
N ASP A 543 18.20 18.08 -2.24
CA ASP A 543 18.78 16.73 -2.19
C ASP A 543 17.99 15.73 -3.06
N SER A 544 17.67 16.14 -4.30
CA SER A 544 17.17 15.28 -5.36
C SER A 544 18.26 14.92 -6.36
N PHE A 545 18.29 13.65 -6.78
CA PHE A 545 19.33 13.13 -7.66
C PHE A 545 18.74 12.30 -8.81
N GLY A 546 19.46 12.29 -9.93
CA GLY A 546 19.42 11.23 -10.93
C GLY A 546 20.63 10.30 -10.76
N ILE A 547 20.61 9.14 -11.40
CA ILE A 547 21.68 8.14 -11.30
C ILE A 547 22.21 7.77 -12.68
N VAL A 548 23.53 7.63 -12.78
CA VAL A 548 24.23 7.07 -13.95
C VAL A 548 24.99 5.82 -13.49
N LEU A 549 24.69 4.68 -14.11
CA LEU A 549 25.35 3.40 -13.88
C LEU A 549 26.14 2.99 -15.12
N THR A 550 27.40 2.59 -14.94
CA THR A 550 28.23 2.02 -16.02
C THR A 550 28.64 0.60 -15.65
N HIS A 551 28.33 -0.37 -16.50
CA HIS A 551 28.67 -1.78 -16.29
C HIS A 551 29.97 -2.18 -16.99
N GLU A 552 30.64 -3.24 -16.53
CA GLU A 552 31.91 -3.71 -17.09
C GLU A 552 31.82 -4.14 -18.57
N ARG A 553 30.64 -4.59 -19.00
CA ARG A 553 30.31 -4.92 -20.39
C ARG A 553 30.01 -3.70 -21.26
N GLY A 554 30.14 -2.48 -20.74
CA GLY A 554 30.09 -1.23 -21.49
C GLY A 554 28.71 -0.58 -21.66
N TRP A 555 27.62 -1.22 -21.21
CA TRP A 555 26.31 -0.57 -21.22
C TRP A 555 26.22 0.50 -20.11
N LYS A 556 25.44 1.55 -20.39
CA LYS A 556 25.19 2.68 -19.48
C LYS A 556 23.70 2.86 -19.27
N PHE A 557 23.28 2.86 -18.01
CA PHE A 557 21.88 3.08 -17.61
C PHE A 557 21.76 4.41 -16.87
N VAL A 558 20.73 5.20 -17.20
CA VAL A 558 20.44 6.47 -16.54
C VAL A 558 19.00 6.48 -16.06
N TYR A 559 18.78 6.89 -14.81
CA TYR A 559 17.44 7.19 -14.29
C TYR A 559 17.40 8.62 -13.74
N SER A 560 16.40 9.40 -14.13
CA SER A 560 16.35 10.83 -13.82
C SER A 560 16.02 11.18 -12.37
N GLY A 561 15.32 10.31 -11.65
CA GLY A 561 14.51 10.75 -10.52
C GLY A 561 13.44 11.75 -11.00
N ASP A 562 12.93 12.57 -10.08
CA ASP A 562 12.07 13.71 -10.43
C ASP A 562 12.92 14.94 -10.73
N THR A 563 12.64 15.61 -11.86
CA THR A 563 13.43 16.76 -12.28
C THR A 563 12.79 17.56 -13.40
N ARG A 564 13.03 18.88 -13.39
CA ARG A 564 13.04 19.68 -14.62
C ARG A 564 14.17 19.22 -15.57
N PRO A 565 14.12 19.54 -16.87
CA PRO A 565 15.24 19.26 -17.77
C PRO A 565 16.57 19.73 -17.19
N CYS A 566 17.52 18.79 -17.03
CA CYS A 566 18.74 19.00 -16.27
C CYS A 566 19.98 18.76 -17.13
N PRO A 567 20.70 19.82 -17.55
CA PRO A 567 21.92 19.70 -18.34
C PRO A 567 22.99 18.82 -17.68
N ALA A 568 23.17 18.92 -16.35
CA ALA A 568 24.16 18.11 -15.63
C ALA A 568 23.90 16.60 -15.74
N LEU A 569 22.63 16.18 -15.72
CA LEU A 569 22.26 14.78 -15.93
C LEU A 569 22.49 14.35 -17.39
N ILE A 570 22.15 15.22 -18.34
CA ILE A 570 22.39 14.99 -19.78
C ILE A 570 23.89 14.76 -20.03
N ASP A 571 24.74 15.64 -19.50
CA ASP A 571 26.19 15.57 -19.69
C ASP A 571 26.78 14.32 -19.03
N ALA A 572 26.38 14.01 -17.79
CA ALA A 572 26.85 12.81 -17.08
C ALA A 572 26.37 11.51 -17.76
N GLY A 573 25.16 11.52 -18.29
CA GLY A 573 24.52 10.40 -18.98
C GLY A 573 24.95 10.21 -20.43
N ALA A 574 25.82 11.07 -20.98
CA ALA A 574 26.15 11.10 -22.41
C ALA A 574 26.44 9.70 -23.00
N GLY A 575 25.76 9.36 -24.10
CA GLY A 575 25.85 8.07 -24.77
C GLY A 575 25.19 6.91 -24.02
N ALA A 576 24.19 7.19 -23.17
CA ALA A 576 23.46 6.16 -22.43
C ALA A 576 22.90 5.07 -23.36
N THR A 577 22.98 3.80 -22.93
CA THR A 577 22.23 2.72 -23.58
C THR A 577 20.74 2.93 -23.33
N VAL A 578 20.37 3.21 -22.09
CA VAL A 578 18.97 3.44 -21.72
C VAL A 578 18.87 4.63 -20.79
N LEU A 579 17.99 5.56 -21.13
CA LEU A 579 17.51 6.60 -20.24
C LEU A 579 16.09 6.27 -19.80
N VAL A 580 15.86 6.14 -18.50
CA VAL A 580 14.52 6.18 -17.91
C VAL A 580 14.30 7.59 -17.36
N HIS A 581 13.36 8.32 -17.94
CA HIS A 581 13.11 9.72 -17.57
C HIS A 581 11.68 9.91 -17.06
N GLU A 582 11.52 10.73 -16.03
CA GLU A 582 10.20 11.17 -15.58
C GLU A 582 9.51 12.02 -16.65
N ALA A 583 8.21 11.81 -16.83
CA ALA A 583 7.38 12.56 -17.76
C ALA A 583 6.03 12.84 -17.09
N THR A 584 6.08 13.55 -15.96
CA THR A 584 4.94 13.72 -15.08
C THR A 584 3.76 14.41 -15.77
N PHE A 585 4.03 15.40 -16.61
CA PHE A 585 3.01 16.21 -17.26
C PHE A 585 2.94 15.97 -18.77
N ASP A 586 1.73 16.09 -19.31
CA ASP A 586 1.51 16.27 -20.75
C ASP A 586 2.08 17.62 -21.19
N ASP A 587 2.42 17.75 -22.48
CA ASP A 587 2.97 18.99 -23.03
C ASP A 587 1.97 20.17 -22.94
N GLU A 588 0.66 19.89 -22.89
CA GLU A 588 -0.39 20.88 -22.64
C GLU A 588 -0.30 21.52 -21.23
N LEU A 589 0.43 20.90 -20.30
CA LEU A 589 0.57 21.30 -18.89
C LEU A 589 2.01 21.72 -18.55
N ALA A 590 2.70 22.35 -19.51
CA ALA A 590 4.07 22.80 -19.35
C ALA A 590 4.24 23.79 -18.17
N ASP A 591 3.27 24.68 -17.94
CA ASP A 591 3.32 25.64 -16.83
C ASP A 591 3.25 24.93 -15.47
N GLU A 592 2.39 23.92 -15.33
CA GLU A 592 2.31 23.07 -14.15
C GLU A 592 3.59 22.25 -13.95
N ALA A 593 4.19 21.76 -15.03
CA ALA A 593 5.47 21.05 -15.00
C ALA A 593 6.57 21.95 -14.44
N VAL A 594 6.66 23.20 -14.90
CA VAL A 594 7.59 24.19 -14.35
C VAL A 594 7.31 24.49 -12.88
N LEU A 595 6.04 24.79 -12.55
CA LEU A 595 5.62 25.15 -11.19
C LEU A 595 5.93 24.04 -10.18
N LYS A 596 5.64 22.79 -10.55
CA LYS A 596 5.85 21.60 -9.70
C LYS A 596 7.23 20.97 -9.88
N ARG A 597 8.08 21.54 -10.72
CA ARG A 597 9.46 21.13 -10.99
C ARG A 597 9.59 19.69 -11.51
N HIS A 598 8.76 19.35 -12.47
CA HIS A 598 8.78 18.08 -13.21
C HIS A 598 8.90 18.32 -14.70
N SER A 599 9.15 17.28 -15.50
CA SER A 599 9.25 17.40 -16.95
C SER A 599 7.94 17.11 -17.68
N THR A 600 7.75 17.73 -18.84
CA THR A 600 6.78 17.25 -19.82
C THR A 600 7.34 16.07 -20.63
N MET A 601 6.48 15.41 -21.41
CA MET A 601 6.90 14.31 -22.30
C MET A 601 7.93 14.77 -23.35
N SER A 602 7.66 15.89 -24.05
CA SER A 602 8.57 16.41 -25.07
C SER A 602 9.91 16.84 -24.49
N GLU A 603 9.91 17.38 -23.27
CA GLU A 603 11.12 17.76 -22.55
C GLU A 603 11.97 16.55 -22.16
N ALA A 604 11.35 15.49 -21.64
CA ALA A 604 12.03 14.23 -21.32
C ALA A 604 12.66 13.59 -22.58
N LEU A 605 11.93 13.58 -23.70
CA LEU A 605 12.44 13.08 -24.98
C LEU A 605 13.56 13.97 -25.54
N ALA A 606 13.46 15.30 -25.37
CA ALA A 606 14.53 16.22 -25.75
C ALA A 606 15.80 15.98 -24.93
N ALA A 607 15.67 15.72 -23.62
CA ALA A 607 16.79 15.34 -22.77
C ALA A 607 17.46 14.04 -23.24
N GLY A 608 16.67 13.02 -23.60
CA GLY A 608 17.18 11.78 -24.18
C GLY A 608 17.95 11.98 -25.50
N ARG A 609 17.42 12.81 -26.40
CA ARG A 609 18.12 13.18 -27.66
C ARG A 609 19.42 13.94 -27.39
N ALA A 610 19.40 14.92 -26.48
CA ALA A 610 20.58 15.70 -26.13
C ALA A 610 21.65 14.83 -25.43
N MET A 611 21.23 13.83 -24.64
CA MET A 611 22.10 12.84 -24.02
C MET A 611 22.72 11.87 -25.04
N GLY A 612 22.16 11.80 -26.25
CA GLY A 612 22.51 10.76 -27.22
C GLY A 612 22.17 9.36 -26.70
N ALA A 613 21.09 9.24 -25.91
CA ALA A 613 20.63 7.96 -25.40
C ALA A 613 20.13 7.08 -26.55
N GLN A 614 20.48 5.79 -26.56
CA GLN A 614 20.03 4.86 -27.61
C GLN A 614 18.52 4.65 -27.54
N ASP A 615 18.00 4.47 -26.32
CA ASP A 615 16.57 4.36 -26.03
C ASP A 615 16.19 5.24 -24.83
N THR A 616 15.01 5.85 -24.89
CA THR A 616 14.44 6.65 -23.81
C THR A 616 13.06 6.10 -23.43
N ILE A 617 12.89 5.68 -22.17
CA ILE A 617 11.63 5.22 -21.61
C ILE A 617 11.08 6.28 -20.67
N LEU A 618 9.83 6.66 -20.91
CA LEU A 618 9.09 7.61 -20.07
C LEU A 618 8.38 6.87 -18.93
N THR A 619 8.43 7.42 -17.72
CA THR A 619 7.75 6.90 -16.53
C THR A 619 7.25 8.04 -15.64
N HIS A 620 6.75 7.71 -14.44
CA HIS A 620 6.33 8.67 -13.42
C HIS A 620 5.23 9.61 -13.90
N PHE A 621 4.16 9.04 -14.46
CA PHE A 621 3.08 9.81 -15.06
C PHE A 621 2.11 10.36 -14.02
N SER A 622 1.68 11.61 -14.18
CA SER A 622 0.58 12.14 -13.39
C SER A 622 -0.69 11.32 -13.59
N GLN A 623 -1.29 10.89 -12.50
CA GLN A 623 -2.50 10.06 -12.55
C GLN A 623 -3.77 10.87 -12.84
N ARG A 624 -3.68 12.21 -12.82
CA ARG A 624 -4.80 13.11 -13.12
C ARG A 624 -5.02 13.28 -14.62
N TYR A 625 -4.01 12.99 -15.45
CA TYR A 625 -4.00 13.25 -16.88
C TYR A 625 -3.55 11.97 -17.60
N ALA A 626 -4.46 11.02 -17.76
CA ALA A 626 -4.17 9.70 -18.32
C ALA A 626 -4.16 9.72 -19.86
N LYS A 627 -3.26 10.48 -20.48
CA LYS A 627 -3.05 10.42 -21.92
C LYS A 627 -1.89 9.48 -22.24
N VAL A 628 -2.11 8.52 -23.14
CA VAL A 628 -1.00 7.84 -23.83
C VAL A 628 -0.35 8.89 -24.73
N PRO A 629 0.98 9.06 -24.69
CA PRO A 629 1.68 9.99 -25.57
C PRO A 629 1.34 9.69 -27.03
N LYS A 630 0.96 10.73 -27.79
CA LYS A 630 0.68 10.58 -29.23
C LYS A 630 1.98 10.48 -30.01
N ALA A 631 2.01 9.60 -31.01
CA ALA A 631 3.11 9.58 -31.97
C ALA A 631 3.07 10.89 -32.79
N ASP A 632 4.14 11.68 -32.75
CA ASP A 632 4.20 13.01 -33.39
C ASP A 632 4.59 12.97 -34.89
N GLY A 633 4.52 11.79 -35.52
CA GLY A 633 4.73 11.60 -36.96
C GLY A 633 6.12 12.02 -37.50
N THR A 634 7.03 12.50 -36.64
CA THR A 634 8.32 13.07 -37.06
C THR A 634 9.52 12.53 -36.27
N THR A 635 9.30 11.66 -35.28
CA THR A 635 10.37 10.97 -34.54
C THR A 635 10.04 9.49 -34.31
N ARG A 636 11.05 8.66 -33.92
CA ARG A 636 10.77 7.31 -33.42
C ARG A 636 9.75 7.41 -32.26
N PRO A 637 8.67 6.60 -32.24
CA PRO A 637 7.67 6.68 -31.19
C PRO A 637 8.31 6.51 -29.80
N PRO A 638 7.85 7.24 -28.77
CA PRO A 638 8.41 7.14 -27.43
C PRO A 638 8.13 5.77 -26.80
N CYS A 639 9.07 5.29 -25.97
CA CYS A 639 8.83 4.11 -25.13
C CYS A 639 8.12 4.56 -23.84
N VAL A 640 6.99 3.94 -23.50
CA VAL A 640 6.14 4.34 -22.37
C VAL A 640 6.09 3.21 -21.36
N ALA A 641 6.43 3.49 -20.10
CA ALA A 641 6.36 2.50 -19.04
C ALA A 641 4.93 2.26 -18.56
N PHE A 642 4.66 1.00 -18.23
CA PHE A 642 3.46 0.56 -17.55
C PHE A 642 3.84 -0.30 -16.36
N ASP A 643 2.99 -0.32 -15.33
CA ASP A 643 3.16 -1.23 -14.20
C ASP A 643 3.31 -2.68 -14.70
N LEU A 644 4.25 -3.40 -14.11
CA LEU A 644 4.62 -4.78 -14.42
C LEU A 644 5.20 -5.00 -15.83
N MET A 645 5.50 -3.93 -16.58
CA MET A 645 6.24 -4.04 -17.85
C MET A 645 7.65 -4.54 -17.59
N ARG A 646 8.08 -5.55 -18.34
CA ARG A 646 9.43 -6.11 -18.35
C ARG A 646 10.07 -5.86 -19.70
N VAL A 647 11.30 -5.37 -19.74
CA VAL A 647 11.99 -5.14 -21.01
C VAL A 647 13.48 -5.37 -20.89
N ARG A 648 14.02 -6.16 -21.81
CA ARG A 648 15.45 -6.41 -21.92
C ARG A 648 16.12 -5.33 -22.77
N PHE A 649 17.36 -4.99 -22.47
CA PHE A 649 18.06 -3.90 -23.18
C PHE A 649 18.19 -4.15 -24.69
N ASP A 650 18.35 -5.40 -25.10
CA ASP A 650 18.44 -5.81 -26.51
C ASP A 650 17.05 -5.88 -27.20
N ARG A 651 15.97 -5.61 -26.46
CA ARG A 651 14.58 -5.61 -26.93
C ARG A 651 13.91 -4.25 -26.91
N LEU A 652 14.59 -3.20 -26.46
CA LEU A 652 14.01 -1.86 -26.32
C LEU A 652 13.45 -1.29 -27.63
N HIS A 653 14.13 -1.59 -28.75
CA HIS A 653 13.71 -1.18 -30.09
C HIS A 653 12.32 -1.69 -30.52
N VAL A 654 11.77 -2.71 -29.82
CA VAL A 654 10.45 -3.27 -30.10
C VAL A 654 9.33 -2.43 -29.48
N LEU A 655 9.58 -1.79 -28.33
CA LEU A 655 8.54 -1.06 -27.59
C LEU A 655 7.80 0.01 -28.42
N PRO A 656 8.47 0.80 -29.28
CA PRO A 656 7.78 1.79 -30.12
C PRO A 656 6.69 1.20 -31.02
N SER A 657 6.84 -0.06 -31.47
CA SER A 657 5.83 -0.74 -32.32
C SER A 657 4.54 -1.06 -31.56
N THR A 658 4.59 -1.12 -30.23
CA THR A 658 3.42 -1.41 -29.40
C THR A 658 2.51 -0.19 -29.22
N LEU A 659 3.05 1.03 -29.40
CA LEU A 659 2.40 2.26 -28.98
C LEU A 659 1.08 2.52 -29.73
N VAL A 660 0.97 2.13 -31.00
CA VAL A 660 -0.27 2.28 -31.78
C VAL A 660 -1.40 1.45 -31.17
N ALA A 661 -1.13 0.18 -30.84
CA ALA A 661 -2.12 -0.68 -30.21
C ALA A 661 -2.47 -0.19 -28.80
N VAL A 662 -1.47 0.28 -28.05
CA VAL A 662 -1.65 0.84 -26.70
C VAL A 662 -2.52 2.11 -26.72
N ASP A 663 -2.31 3.03 -27.67
CA ASP A 663 -3.10 4.25 -27.82
C ASP A 663 -4.57 3.92 -28.15
N LEU A 664 -4.81 2.99 -29.08
CA LEU A 664 -6.17 2.53 -29.41
C LEU A 664 -6.91 1.92 -28.22
N LEU A 665 -6.18 1.33 -27.27
CA LEU A 665 -6.75 0.63 -26.11
C LEU A 665 -6.93 1.50 -24.87
N LEU A 666 -6.01 2.43 -24.62
CA LEU A 666 -5.88 3.09 -23.32
C LEU A 666 -6.07 4.61 -23.37
N ASN A 667 -6.23 5.21 -24.55
CA ASN A 667 -6.49 6.65 -24.67
C ASN A 667 -7.91 7.00 -24.18
N ASP A 668 -8.15 8.28 -23.84
CA ASP A 668 -9.42 8.79 -23.30
C ASP A 668 -10.62 8.54 -24.23
N ASN A 669 -10.39 8.49 -25.54
CA ASN A 669 -11.40 8.19 -26.55
C ASN A 669 -11.60 6.69 -26.81
N ALA A 670 -10.79 5.82 -26.21
CA ALA A 670 -10.92 4.39 -26.36
C ALA A 670 -12.26 3.92 -25.76
N PRO A 671 -12.93 2.93 -26.38
CA PRO A 671 -14.06 2.25 -25.76
C PRO A 671 -13.67 1.80 -24.35
N LYS A 672 -14.51 2.04 -23.34
CA LYS A 672 -14.20 1.61 -21.97
C LYS A 672 -14.67 0.18 -21.76
N LEU A 673 -13.79 -0.65 -21.20
CA LEU A 673 -14.16 -1.96 -20.69
C LEU A 673 -15.22 -1.77 -19.59
N THR A 674 -16.44 -2.24 -19.83
CA THR A 674 -17.49 -2.31 -18.80
C THR A 674 -17.07 -3.32 -17.75
N MET A 675 -16.74 -2.81 -16.55
CA MET A 675 -16.35 -3.60 -15.38
C MET A 675 -17.55 -4.17 -14.65
#